data_AF-A0A4R3VLV9-F1
#
_entry.id   AF-A0A4R3VLV9-F1
#
_cell.length_a   1.000
_cell.length_b   1.000
_cell.length_c   1.000
_cell.angle_alpha   90.00
_cell.angle_beta   90.00
_cell.angle_gamma   90.00
#
_symmetry.space_group_name_H-M   'P 1'
#
loop_
_entity.id
_entity.type
_entity.pdbx_description
1 polymer ?
#
loop_
_entity_poly.entity_id
_entity_poly.type
_entity_poly.pdbx_seq_one_letter_code
_entity_poly.pdbx_strand_id
1 'polypeptide(L)'
;MQSALLLAWLDDVDPGGRWGNRPAVSLRRIFVSWSPQTYANSSQRIKVIDRIISMHPIAGWKLLLALAPRSNDTSEPSSMPNWRDFTLNEPESITWSSVATAACEIGDRLLMHINGRCERWFELFHLWGNFDSNWKFSAAKQLADYSLNLTSSDEKERLWNELRHFLQRNRGFKDAPWALSEEELAPLDATFVSLTPENVEERFRWLFCAGANELGENYDWQTQRNRLEERQSEAVEFLLAELEFEQIFHFSSTITLHYDFGLALARSSTNCGHKHFLMKKTLISGDSDIANIGLGILYGLKATKSSESETWVHEIWEQAITDNWGKLAEVRIAQVLPPVMSLWLKIESRPVNISTIYWQTIPTFRISADIELEYVIDHLLLADRSHDALAWLANNIKIEPEGSVIIRVMHTAASTTDSSNNDNTMSSYYIGILLDYLESDVNTSIEEIVRLEWVYFQVLRHSRHPARNLHQALAKDPVFFTSLMKLLYLPEEDSGVVESEPANSKQARDLASQAYQVLHDWAIVPGTDENGTIDSYVLMSWVKQARQLLKSAGRGEIGDNTIGMILSAAKRKINETWPPEAICEVIEFARSRAMESGFEVGVYNRRGVTVRMPHDGGGQERILVERYKQDADDLRFEWPRTAACLDRIAISYQQDAIREDHSADQGDWL
;
A
#
# COMPACT_ATOMS: atom_id res chain seq x y z
N MET A 1 -0.63 1.34 -39.93
CA MET A 1 0.26 2.53 -39.92
C MET A 1 -0.49 3.81 -39.54
N GLN A 2 -1.45 4.29 -40.33
CA GLN A 2 -2.17 5.56 -40.03
C GLN A 2 -2.81 5.58 -38.64
N SER A 3 -3.52 4.51 -38.24
CA SER A 3 -4.12 4.41 -36.90
C SER A 3 -3.07 4.45 -35.78
N ALA A 4 -1.91 3.82 -35.98
CA ALA A 4 -0.83 3.83 -35.00
C ALA A 4 -0.19 5.22 -34.86
N LEU A 5 -0.05 5.97 -35.96
CA LEU A 5 0.42 7.35 -35.91
C LEU A 5 -0.59 8.28 -35.21
N LEU A 6 -1.89 8.08 -35.44
CA LEU A 6 -2.93 8.82 -34.72
C LEU A 6 -2.91 8.52 -33.22
N LEU A 7 -2.73 7.25 -32.82
CA LEU A 7 -2.58 6.89 -31.42
C LEU A 7 -1.32 7.49 -30.79
N ALA A 8 -0.19 7.55 -31.52
CA ALA A 8 1.02 8.20 -31.04
C ALA A 8 0.84 9.72 -30.87
N TRP A 9 0.16 10.36 -31.82
CA TRP A 9 -0.21 11.77 -31.68
C TRP A 9 -1.14 12.02 -30.48
N LEU A 10 -2.12 11.13 -30.25
CA LEU A 10 -2.99 11.21 -29.08
C LEU A 10 -2.21 11.02 -27.77
N ASP A 11 -1.22 10.12 -27.74
CA ASP A 11 -0.38 9.91 -26.56
C ASP A 11 0.47 11.14 -26.22
N ASP A 12 0.97 11.86 -27.24
CA ASP A 12 1.74 13.09 -27.02
C ASP A 12 0.92 14.19 -26.34
N VAL A 13 -0.41 14.20 -26.51
CA VAL A 13 -1.32 15.21 -25.92
C VAL A 13 -2.16 14.68 -24.75
N ASP A 14 -1.89 13.44 -24.30
CA ASP A 14 -2.72 12.74 -23.32
C ASP A 14 -2.51 13.26 -21.88
N PRO A 15 -3.53 13.78 -21.17
CA PRO A 15 -3.36 14.43 -19.86
C PRO A 15 -3.26 13.47 -18.65
N GLY A 16 -3.25 12.15 -18.85
CA GLY A 16 -3.29 11.18 -17.74
C GLY A 16 -4.70 10.89 -17.18
N GLY A 17 -4.82 9.98 -16.20
CA GLY A 17 -6.11 9.46 -15.66
C GLY A 17 -6.25 7.92 -15.64
N ARG A 18 -7.42 7.41 -15.23
CA ARG A 18 -7.61 6.01 -14.77
C ARG A 18 -8.19 5.01 -15.79
N TRP A 19 -8.38 5.40 -17.05
CA TRP A 19 -8.99 4.51 -18.05
C TRP A 19 -7.96 3.46 -18.52
N GLY A 20 -8.39 2.22 -18.73
CA GLY A 20 -7.49 1.10 -19.09
C GLY A 20 -7.04 1.06 -20.55
N ASN A 21 -7.71 1.78 -21.45
CA ASN A 21 -7.51 1.74 -22.91
C ASN A 21 -6.94 3.04 -23.49
N ARG A 22 -6.00 3.67 -22.79
CA ARG A 22 -5.35 4.93 -23.21
C ARG A 22 -4.46 4.73 -24.46
N PRO A 23 -4.12 5.82 -25.19
CA PRO A 23 -3.33 5.74 -26.41
C PRO A 23 -2.02 4.94 -26.29
N ALA A 24 -1.16 5.19 -25.29
CA ALA A 24 0.04 4.38 -25.04
C ALA A 24 -0.25 2.89 -24.82
N VAL A 25 -1.30 2.58 -24.04
CA VAL A 25 -1.67 1.19 -23.75
C VAL A 25 -2.17 0.50 -25.01
N SER A 26 -2.98 1.18 -25.83
CA SER A 26 -3.42 0.67 -27.13
C SER A 26 -2.26 0.46 -28.09
N LEU A 27 -1.30 1.39 -28.17
CA LEU A 27 -0.09 1.20 -28.98
C LEU A 27 0.69 -0.04 -28.54
N ARG A 28 0.91 -0.20 -27.23
CA ARG A 28 1.59 -1.38 -26.70
C ARG A 28 0.86 -2.66 -27.07
N ARG A 29 -0.46 -2.74 -26.87
CA ARG A 29 -1.29 -3.92 -27.23
C ARG A 29 -1.13 -4.29 -28.71
N ILE A 30 -1.08 -3.30 -29.61
CA ILE A 30 -0.90 -3.52 -31.05
C ILE A 30 0.47 -4.15 -31.37
N PHE A 31 1.53 -3.72 -30.69
CA PHE A 31 2.91 -4.02 -31.09
C PHE A 31 3.66 -5.02 -30.20
N VAL A 32 3.09 -5.47 -29.08
CA VAL A 32 3.74 -6.44 -28.18
C VAL A 32 4.12 -7.71 -28.95
N SER A 33 5.39 -8.11 -28.86
CA SER A 33 5.98 -9.08 -29.80
C SER A 33 5.47 -10.50 -29.61
N TRP A 34 5.07 -10.86 -28.39
CA TRP A 34 4.60 -12.19 -28.03
C TRP A 34 3.07 -12.35 -28.15
N SER A 35 2.31 -11.27 -28.33
CA SER A 35 0.85 -11.29 -28.58
C SER A 35 0.38 -10.06 -29.37
N PRO A 36 0.86 -9.87 -30.61
CA PRO A 36 0.57 -8.66 -31.37
C PRO A 36 -0.89 -8.62 -31.81
N GLN A 37 -1.59 -7.54 -31.50
CA GLN A 37 -2.99 -7.35 -31.91
C GLN A 37 -3.08 -6.75 -33.34
N THR A 38 -2.40 -7.40 -34.30
CA THR A 38 -2.34 -6.97 -35.71
C THR A 38 -1.95 -8.11 -36.65
N TYR A 39 -2.38 -8.03 -37.91
CA TYR A 39 -2.00 -8.96 -39.00
C TYR A 39 -0.66 -8.60 -39.66
N ALA A 40 0.00 -7.53 -39.21
CA ALA A 40 1.30 -7.16 -39.73
C ALA A 40 2.39 -8.11 -39.21
N ASN A 41 3.25 -8.61 -40.10
CA ASN A 41 4.41 -9.43 -39.69
C ASN A 41 5.45 -8.60 -38.93
N SER A 42 6.39 -9.27 -38.26
CA SER A 42 7.41 -8.61 -37.43
C SER A 42 8.15 -7.47 -38.15
N SER A 43 8.61 -7.69 -39.38
CA SER A 43 9.32 -6.66 -40.16
C SER A 43 8.45 -5.42 -40.45
N GLN A 44 7.17 -5.63 -40.75
CA GLN A 44 6.22 -4.53 -40.95
C GLN A 44 5.94 -3.77 -39.64
N ARG A 45 5.78 -4.48 -38.52
CA ARG A 45 5.57 -3.86 -37.20
C ARG A 45 6.75 -2.94 -36.84
N ILE A 46 7.97 -3.44 -37.00
CA ILE A 46 9.20 -2.69 -36.76
C ILE A 46 9.27 -1.42 -37.62
N LYS A 47 8.95 -1.48 -38.92
CA LYS A 47 8.90 -0.28 -39.78
C LYS A 47 7.88 0.76 -39.33
N VAL A 48 6.75 0.32 -38.75
CA VAL A 48 5.76 1.25 -38.21
C VAL A 48 6.27 1.88 -36.91
N ILE A 49 6.95 1.12 -36.06
CA ILE A 49 7.61 1.64 -34.85
C ILE A 49 8.65 2.70 -35.23
N ASP A 50 9.50 2.44 -36.24
CA ASP A 50 10.46 3.42 -36.78
C ASP A 50 9.77 4.71 -37.24
N ARG A 51 8.61 4.57 -37.88
CA ARG A 51 7.82 5.72 -38.31
C ARG A 51 7.22 6.49 -37.13
N ILE A 52 6.80 5.81 -36.07
CA ILE A 52 6.32 6.44 -34.83
C ILE A 52 7.46 7.20 -34.17
N ILE A 53 8.64 6.58 -33.99
CA ILE A 53 9.79 7.21 -33.34
C ILE A 53 10.22 8.49 -34.09
N SER A 54 10.24 8.45 -35.43
CA SER A 54 10.62 9.62 -36.23
C SER A 54 9.61 10.76 -36.20
N MET A 55 8.30 10.47 -36.12
CA MET A 55 7.23 11.49 -36.15
C MET A 55 6.82 11.97 -34.75
N HIS A 56 6.87 11.08 -33.76
CA HIS A 56 6.43 11.28 -32.38
C HIS A 56 7.50 10.75 -31.40
N PRO A 57 8.63 11.45 -31.21
CA PRO A 57 9.78 10.91 -30.47
C PRO A 57 9.52 10.62 -28.98
N ILE A 58 8.55 11.30 -28.36
CA ILE A 58 8.18 11.09 -26.95
C ILE A 58 7.34 9.81 -26.84
N ALA A 59 6.20 9.74 -27.54
CA ALA A 59 5.38 8.52 -27.60
C ALA A 59 6.17 7.30 -28.11
N GLY A 60 7.03 7.48 -29.11
CA GLY A 60 7.86 6.41 -29.65
C GLY A 60 8.87 5.85 -28.65
N TRP A 61 9.47 6.70 -27.82
CA TRP A 61 10.36 6.24 -26.74
C TRP A 61 9.61 5.46 -25.66
N LYS A 62 8.46 5.98 -25.20
CA LYS A 62 7.59 5.26 -24.27
C LYS A 62 7.18 3.90 -24.83
N LEU A 63 6.86 3.83 -26.13
CA LEU A 63 6.52 2.60 -26.81
C LEU A 63 7.69 1.61 -26.81
N LEU A 64 8.93 2.04 -27.09
CA LEU A 64 10.10 1.17 -27.03
C LEU A 64 10.31 0.57 -25.62
N LEU A 65 10.22 1.39 -24.56
CA LEU A 65 10.32 0.91 -23.17
C LEU A 65 9.19 -0.07 -22.79
N ALA A 66 8.01 0.13 -23.36
CA ALA A 66 6.85 -0.71 -23.16
C ALA A 66 6.91 -2.05 -23.92
N LEU A 67 7.72 -2.11 -24.99
CA LEU A 67 7.96 -3.29 -25.83
C LEU A 67 9.26 -4.02 -25.47
N ALA A 68 10.11 -3.44 -24.63
CA ALA A 68 11.32 -4.08 -24.13
C ALA A 68 11.00 -5.42 -23.43
N PRO A 69 11.89 -6.43 -23.53
CA PRO A 69 11.67 -7.75 -22.92
C PRO A 69 11.46 -7.65 -21.41
N ARG A 70 10.54 -8.47 -20.87
CA ARG A 70 10.21 -8.55 -19.44
C ARG A 70 9.85 -9.99 -19.04
N SER A 71 10.37 -10.43 -17.90
CA SER A 71 9.99 -11.68 -17.25
C SER A 71 8.69 -11.45 -16.47
N ASN A 72 7.57 -12.08 -16.86
CA ASN A 72 6.21 -11.88 -16.31
C ASN A 72 5.46 -10.65 -16.87
N ASP A 73 5.53 -10.47 -18.19
CA ASP A 73 4.73 -9.45 -18.86
C ASP A 73 3.27 -9.89 -19.06
N THR A 74 2.37 -8.92 -19.14
CA THR A 74 0.94 -9.15 -19.40
C THR A 74 0.43 -8.25 -20.51
N SER A 75 -0.60 -8.71 -21.22
CA SER A 75 -1.28 -7.92 -22.24
C SER A 75 -2.74 -8.33 -22.27
N GLU A 76 -3.62 -7.36 -22.41
CA GLU A 76 -5.05 -7.59 -22.60
C GLU A 76 -5.35 -7.58 -24.11
N PRO A 77 -6.13 -8.54 -24.62
CA PRO A 77 -6.53 -8.54 -26.01
C PRO A 77 -7.38 -7.30 -26.34
N SER A 78 -7.35 -6.90 -27.62
CA SER A 78 -8.25 -5.85 -28.11
C SER A 78 -9.61 -6.46 -28.44
N SER A 79 -10.70 -5.74 -28.18
CA SER A 79 -12.05 -6.22 -28.52
C SER A 79 -12.19 -6.43 -30.03
N MET A 80 -12.58 -7.64 -30.42
CA MET A 80 -12.82 -7.99 -31.82
C MET A 80 -14.28 -7.68 -32.22
N PRO A 81 -14.56 -7.33 -33.49
CA PRO A 81 -15.92 -7.13 -33.95
C PRO A 81 -16.74 -8.43 -33.91
N ASN A 82 -17.84 -8.47 -33.15
CA ASN A 82 -18.67 -9.67 -32.99
C ASN A 82 -19.41 -10.14 -34.25
N TRP A 83 -19.68 -9.23 -35.20
CA TRP A 83 -20.66 -9.47 -36.28
C TRP A 83 -20.09 -9.31 -37.69
N ARG A 84 -18.78 -9.09 -37.82
CA ARG A 84 -18.17 -8.80 -39.12
C ARG A 84 -16.72 -9.24 -39.15
N ASP A 85 -16.48 -10.37 -39.79
CA ASP A 85 -15.15 -10.86 -40.07
C ASP A 85 -14.62 -10.18 -41.35
N PHE A 86 -13.55 -9.41 -41.21
CA PHE A 86 -12.87 -8.73 -42.32
C PHE A 86 -11.53 -9.39 -42.67
N THR A 87 -11.22 -10.55 -42.09
CA THR A 87 -9.85 -11.04 -42.00
C THR A 87 -9.54 -11.98 -43.17
N LEU A 88 -8.94 -11.41 -44.23
CA LEU A 88 -8.38 -12.20 -45.35
C LEU A 88 -6.93 -12.65 -45.07
N ASN A 89 -6.31 -12.11 -44.02
CA ASN A 89 -4.94 -12.38 -43.65
C ASN A 89 -4.91 -13.22 -42.37
N GLU A 90 -4.05 -14.22 -42.33
CA GLU A 90 -3.77 -14.98 -41.12
C GLU A 90 -2.82 -14.20 -40.21
N PRO A 91 -3.00 -14.24 -38.87
CA PRO A 91 -2.04 -13.67 -37.95
C PRO A 91 -0.69 -14.39 -38.08
N GLU A 92 0.41 -13.67 -37.86
CA GLU A 92 1.75 -14.27 -37.84
C GLU A 92 1.83 -15.29 -36.69
N SER A 93 2.20 -16.53 -36.99
CA SER A 93 2.47 -17.53 -35.96
C SER A 93 3.67 -17.08 -35.11
N ILE A 94 3.44 -16.85 -33.82
CA ILE A 94 4.46 -16.35 -32.90
C ILE A 94 5.29 -17.53 -32.40
N THR A 95 6.61 -17.38 -32.48
CA THR A 95 7.57 -18.37 -32.00
C THR A 95 8.54 -17.71 -31.03
N TRP A 96 9.13 -18.49 -30.12
CA TRP A 96 10.15 -17.95 -29.21
C TRP A 96 11.32 -17.30 -29.96
N SER A 97 11.67 -17.79 -31.15
CA SER A 97 12.70 -17.17 -31.99
C SER A 97 12.25 -15.84 -32.60
N SER A 98 10.98 -15.68 -32.99
CA SER A 98 10.46 -14.41 -33.50
C SER A 98 10.35 -13.36 -32.39
N VAL A 99 9.96 -13.76 -31.18
CA VAL A 99 9.93 -12.90 -29.99
C VAL A 99 11.35 -12.44 -29.62
N ALA A 100 12.33 -13.35 -29.59
CA ALA A 100 13.72 -13.01 -29.32
C ALA A 100 14.28 -12.05 -30.37
N THR A 101 14.01 -12.29 -31.66
CA THR A 101 14.43 -11.39 -32.75
C THR A 101 13.82 -9.99 -32.59
N ALA A 102 12.53 -9.91 -32.26
CA ALA A 102 11.87 -8.63 -32.00
C ALA A 102 12.47 -7.92 -30.77
N ALA A 103 12.84 -8.65 -29.71
CA ALA A 103 13.50 -8.07 -28.55
C ALA A 103 14.86 -7.45 -28.90
N CYS A 104 15.67 -8.10 -29.75
CA CYS A 104 16.92 -7.54 -30.27
C CYS A 104 16.66 -6.24 -31.07
N GLU A 105 15.69 -6.25 -32.00
CA GLU A 105 15.35 -5.08 -32.82
C GLU A 105 14.85 -3.89 -31.98
N ILE A 106 14.08 -4.15 -30.91
CA ILE A 106 13.65 -3.11 -29.96
C ILE A 106 14.84 -2.60 -29.15
N GLY A 107 15.71 -3.50 -28.69
CA GLY A 107 16.95 -3.15 -27.98
C GLY A 107 17.87 -2.24 -28.81
N ASP A 108 18.09 -2.56 -30.08
CA ASP A 108 18.92 -1.75 -30.97
C ASP A 108 18.37 -0.33 -31.12
N ARG A 109 17.05 -0.19 -31.26
CA ARG A 109 16.36 1.11 -31.35
C ARG A 109 16.44 1.90 -30.05
N LEU A 110 16.35 1.23 -28.91
CA LEU A 110 16.56 1.87 -27.61
C LEU A 110 17.95 2.52 -27.55
N LEU A 111 19.00 1.82 -27.98
CA LEU A 111 20.36 2.37 -28.02
C LEU A 111 20.51 3.49 -29.07
N MET A 112 20.01 3.28 -30.30
CA MET A 112 20.07 4.28 -31.37
C MET A 112 19.41 5.61 -31.01
N HIS A 113 18.37 5.56 -30.17
CA HIS A 113 17.57 6.73 -29.83
C HIS A 113 17.86 7.28 -28.42
N ILE A 114 18.93 6.90 -27.73
CA ILE A 114 19.29 7.55 -26.44
C ILE A 114 19.46 9.07 -26.60
N ASN A 115 19.95 9.53 -27.76
CA ASN A 115 20.06 10.95 -28.14
C ASN A 115 20.82 11.82 -27.11
N GLY A 116 21.77 11.23 -26.38
CA GLY A 116 22.56 11.93 -25.37
C GLY A 116 21.76 12.44 -24.17
N ARG A 117 20.59 11.86 -23.89
CA ARG A 117 19.75 12.23 -22.73
C ARG A 117 20.07 11.34 -21.53
N CYS A 118 20.42 11.95 -20.42
CA CYS A 118 20.80 11.23 -19.20
C CYS A 118 19.66 10.36 -18.66
N GLU A 119 18.43 10.89 -18.66
CA GLU A 119 17.23 10.20 -18.16
C GLU A 119 16.96 8.88 -18.86
N ARG A 120 17.29 8.78 -20.15
CA ARG A 120 17.09 7.55 -20.93
C ARG A 120 17.99 6.42 -20.46
N TRP A 121 19.17 6.71 -19.94
CA TRP A 121 20.03 5.69 -19.34
C TRP A 121 19.45 5.14 -18.04
N PHE A 122 18.78 5.99 -17.23
CA PHE A 122 18.15 5.55 -15.99
C PHE A 122 17.03 4.54 -16.27
N GLU A 123 16.21 4.83 -17.28
CA GLU A 123 15.17 3.91 -17.74
C GLU A 123 15.75 2.59 -18.27
N LEU A 124 16.90 2.63 -18.93
CA LEU A 124 17.58 1.42 -19.41
C LEU A 124 18.21 0.59 -18.29
N PHE A 125 18.70 1.18 -17.20
CA PHE A 125 19.19 0.40 -16.06
C PHE A 125 18.11 -0.52 -15.46
N HIS A 126 16.84 -0.10 -15.51
CA HIS A 126 15.73 -0.95 -15.07
C HIS A 126 15.42 -2.13 -16.02
N LEU A 127 15.84 -2.04 -17.28
CA LEU A 127 15.58 -3.05 -18.31
C LEU A 127 16.84 -3.86 -18.68
N TRP A 128 18.02 -3.43 -18.23
CA TRP A 128 19.32 -3.98 -18.61
C TRP A 128 19.42 -5.50 -18.44
N GLY A 129 18.87 -6.00 -17.33
CA GLY A 129 18.82 -7.43 -17.01
C GLY A 129 18.05 -8.30 -18.01
N ASN A 130 17.13 -7.70 -18.77
CA ASN A 130 16.21 -8.43 -19.63
C ASN A 130 16.74 -8.62 -21.06
N PHE A 131 17.82 -7.95 -21.42
CA PHE A 131 18.44 -8.06 -22.74
C PHE A 131 19.51 -9.15 -22.79
N ASP A 132 19.92 -9.54 -24.00
CA ASP A 132 21.03 -10.49 -24.20
C ASP A 132 22.40 -9.85 -23.97
N SER A 133 23.44 -10.68 -23.86
CA SER A 133 24.80 -10.21 -23.58
C SER A 133 25.42 -9.35 -24.70
N ASN A 134 24.99 -9.50 -25.96
CA ASN A 134 25.48 -8.68 -27.07
C ASN A 134 24.95 -7.24 -26.98
N TRP A 135 23.68 -7.11 -26.65
CA TRP A 135 23.06 -5.82 -26.38
C TRP A 135 23.71 -5.16 -25.16
N LYS A 136 23.89 -5.88 -24.04
CA LYS A 136 24.55 -5.36 -22.82
C LYS A 136 25.95 -4.83 -23.11
N PHE A 137 26.74 -5.56 -23.89
CA PHE A 137 28.08 -5.12 -24.29
C PHE A 137 28.03 -3.83 -25.14
N SER A 138 27.11 -3.76 -26.10
CA SER A 138 26.93 -2.58 -26.95
C SER A 138 26.45 -1.36 -26.16
N ALA A 139 25.54 -1.57 -25.20
CA ALA A 139 25.03 -0.56 -24.29
C ALA A 139 26.13 -0.02 -23.37
N ALA A 140 26.94 -0.90 -22.77
CA ALA A 140 28.06 -0.51 -21.91
C ALA A 140 29.08 0.37 -22.65
N LYS A 141 29.40 0.01 -23.90
CA LYS A 141 30.30 0.81 -24.75
C LYS A 141 29.72 2.20 -25.05
N GLN A 142 28.44 2.27 -25.45
CA GLN A 142 27.79 3.55 -25.72
C GLN A 142 27.66 4.42 -24.47
N LEU A 143 27.44 3.81 -23.30
CA LEU A 143 27.41 4.53 -22.02
C LEU A 143 28.78 5.12 -21.67
N ALA A 144 29.87 4.38 -21.93
CA ALA A 144 31.24 4.87 -21.76
C ALA A 144 31.55 6.04 -22.71
N ASP A 145 31.16 5.94 -23.99
CA ASP A 145 31.33 7.03 -24.95
C ASP A 145 30.48 8.26 -24.56
N TYR A 146 29.29 8.04 -24.01
CA TYR A 146 28.42 9.10 -23.50
C TYR A 146 29.01 9.79 -22.27
N SER A 147 29.55 9.04 -21.30
CA SER A 147 30.12 9.60 -20.06
C SER A 147 31.31 10.53 -20.34
N LEU A 148 32.11 10.24 -21.36
CA LEU A 148 33.24 11.08 -21.78
C LEU A 148 32.82 12.43 -22.35
N ASN A 149 31.64 12.49 -22.97
CA ASN A 149 31.11 13.72 -23.58
C ASN A 149 30.21 14.53 -22.62
N LEU A 150 29.96 14.02 -21.42
CA LEU A 150 29.20 14.73 -20.40
C LEU A 150 30.00 15.93 -19.88
N THR A 151 29.37 17.10 -19.85
CA THR A 151 30.00 18.35 -19.38
C THR A 151 29.33 18.94 -18.16
N SER A 152 28.03 18.67 -17.96
CA SER A 152 27.29 19.12 -16.78
C SER A 152 27.70 18.33 -15.53
N SER A 153 28.12 19.03 -14.47
CA SER A 153 28.46 18.41 -13.17
C SER A 153 27.25 17.68 -12.56
N ASP A 154 26.07 18.31 -12.63
CA ASP A 154 24.82 17.74 -12.11
C ASP A 154 24.43 16.44 -12.82
N GLU A 155 24.50 16.43 -14.16
CA GLU A 155 24.18 15.22 -14.92
C GLU A 155 25.22 14.11 -14.69
N LYS A 156 26.50 14.46 -14.47
CA LYS A 156 27.55 13.50 -14.10
C LYS A 156 27.25 12.87 -12.76
N GLU A 157 26.94 13.68 -11.75
CA GLU A 157 26.62 13.19 -10.40
C GLU A 157 25.38 12.28 -10.43
N ARG A 158 24.31 12.70 -11.14
CA ARG A 158 23.09 11.89 -11.28
C ARG A 158 23.37 10.55 -11.96
N LEU A 159 24.11 10.54 -13.07
CA LEU A 159 24.48 9.31 -13.77
C LEU A 159 25.39 8.41 -12.93
N TRP A 160 26.35 9.00 -12.22
CA TRP A 160 27.22 8.28 -11.29
C TRP A 160 26.44 7.62 -10.16
N ASN A 161 25.48 8.34 -9.56
CA ASN A 161 24.61 7.81 -8.50
C ASN A 161 23.73 6.65 -9.00
N GLU A 162 23.07 6.81 -10.15
CA GLU A 162 22.23 5.75 -10.74
C GLU A 162 23.05 4.51 -11.10
N LEU A 163 24.24 4.69 -11.70
CA LEU A 163 25.14 3.59 -12.01
C LEU A 163 25.66 2.91 -10.74
N ARG A 164 25.97 3.67 -9.67
CA ARG A 164 26.32 3.11 -8.35
C ARG A 164 25.21 2.20 -7.84
N HIS A 165 23.96 2.68 -7.82
CA HIS A 165 22.82 1.92 -7.33
C HIS A 165 22.59 0.65 -8.16
N PHE A 166 22.71 0.75 -9.49
CA PHE A 166 22.60 -0.39 -10.39
C PHE A 166 23.66 -1.46 -10.12
N LEU A 167 24.95 -1.07 -10.03
CA LEU A 167 26.05 -1.99 -9.74
C LEU A 167 25.93 -2.62 -8.36
N GLN A 168 25.66 -1.80 -7.34
CA GLN A 168 25.52 -2.25 -5.96
C GLN A 168 24.34 -3.20 -5.78
N ARG A 169 23.21 -2.94 -6.43
CA ARG A 169 22.05 -3.84 -6.40
C ARG A 169 22.38 -5.20 -6.99
N ASN A 170 23.02 -5.25 -8.16
CA ASN A 170 23.37 -6.53 -8.79
C ASN A 170 24.41 -7.30 -7.95
N ARG A 171 25.46 -6.64 -7.48
CA ARG A 171 26.51 -7.27 -6.65
C ARG A 171 26.00 -7.68 -5.26
N GLY A 172 25.15 -6.86 -4.66
CA GLY A 172 24.58 -7.10 -3.34
C GLY A 172 23.62 -8.28 -3.29
N PHE A 173 23.02 -8.64 -4.43
CA PHE A 173 22.10 -9.76 -4.60
C PHE A 173 22.60 -10.74 -5.68
N LYS A 174 23.91 -11.02 -5.76
CA LYS A 174 24.52 -11.84 -6.82
C LYS A 174 23.88 -13.23 -7.02
N ASP A 175 23.30 -13.81 -5.96
CA ASP A 175 22.63 -15.12 -5.99
C ASP A 175 21.16 -15.04 -6.47
N ALA A 176 20.62 -13.84 -6.68
CA ALA A 176 19.24 -13.67 -7.13
C ALA A 176 19.09 -14.02 -8.63
N PRO A 177 17.98 -14.64 -9.06
CA PRO A 177 17.79 -15.05 -10.46
C PRO A 177 17.85 -13.91 -11.49
N TRP A 178 17.60 -12.67 -11.06
CA TRP A 178 17.63 -11.48 -11.91
C TRP A 178 18.98 -10.77 -11.91
N ALA A 179 19.91 -11.14 -11.03
CA ALA A 179 21.18 -10.45 -10.89
C ALA A 179 22.13 -10.78 -12.05
N LEU A 180 22.81 -9.75 -12.53
CA LEU A 180 23.80 -9.86 -13.60
C LEU A 180 25.08 -10.51 -13.09
N SER A 181 25.74 -11.27 -13.96
CA SER A 181 27.04 -11.87 -13.63
C SER A 181 28.14 -10.80 -13.57
N GLU A 182 29.22 -11.09 -12.85
CA GLU A 182 30.35 -10.16 -12.78
C GLU A 182 30.98 -9.88 -14.15
N GLU A 183 30.94 -10.84 -15.08
CA GLU A 183 31.40 -10.65 -16.46
C GLU A 183 30.56 -9.61 -17.22
N GLU A 184 29.25 -9.52 -16.92
CA GLU A 184 28.34 -8.54 -17.52
C GLU A 184 28.42 -7.16 -16.85
N LEU A 185 28.83 -7.09 -15.58
CA LEU A 185 28.98 -5.85 -14.81
C LEU A 185 30.34 -5.17 -14.99
N ALA A 186 31.43 -5.95 -15.11
CA ALA A 186 32.79 -5.43 -15.21
C ALA A 186 33.00 -4.34 -16.29
N PRO A 187 32.36 -4.40 -17.48
CA PRO A 187 32.46 -3.34 -18.48
C PRO A 187 31.97 -1.96 -18.00
N LEU A 188 31.11 -1.90 -16.99
CA LEU A 188 30.54 -0.67 -16.45
C LEU A 188 31.43 -0.02 -15.37
N ASP A 189 32.36 -0.77 -14.76
CA ASP A 189 33.20 -0.25 -13.67
C ASP A 189 34.12 0.87 -14.13
N ALA A 190 34.70 0.74 -15.33
CA ALA A 190 35.55 1.79 -15.89
C ALA A 190 34.77 3.10 -16.07
N THR A 191 33.53 2.99 -16.55
CA THR A 191 32.62 4.14 -16.68
C THR A 191 32.27 4.72 -15.32
N PHE A 192 31.95 3.87 -14.34
CA PHE A 192 31.67 4.29 -12.97
C PHE A 192 32.83 5.08 -12.35
N VAL A 193 34.07 4.57 -12.49
CA VAL A 193 35.29 5.26 -12.01
C VAL A 193 35.48 6.59 -12.73
N SER A 194 35.30 6.64 -14.06
CA SER A 194 35.44 7.88 -14.85
C SER A 194 34.43 8.97 -14.50
N LEU A 195 33.25 8.57 -14.00
CA LEU A 195 32.17 9.46 -13.59
C LEU A 195 32.30 9.94 -12.14
N THR A 196 33.32 9.50 -11.40
CA THR A 196 33.51 9.90 -10.00
C THR A 196 33.62 11.43 -9.90
N PRO A 197 32.74 12.09 -9.11
CA PRO A 197 32.79 13.54 -8.97
C PRO A 197 34.13 14.03 -8.38
N GLU A 198 34.65 15.12 -8.93
CA GLU A 198 35.86 15.79 -8.40
C GLU A 198 35.54 16.62 -7.15
N ASN A 199 34.35 17.21 -7.11
CA ASN A 199 33.89 17.99 -5.98
C ASN A 199 33.60 17.07 -4.76
N VAL A 200 34.17 17.41 -3.60
CA VAL A 200 34.03 16.64 -2.36
C VAL A 200 32.59 16.49 -1.88
N GLU A 201 31.76 17.53 -2.05
CA GLU A 201 30.34 17.50 -1.71
C GLU A 201 29.61 16.49 -2.58
N GLU A 202 29.72 16.59 -3.90
CA GLU A 202 29.07 15.69 -4.86
C GLU A 202 29.48 14.22 -4.65
N ARG A 203 30.76 13.98 -4.35
CA ARG A 203 31.32 12.64 -4.11
C ARG A 203 30.75 11.96 -2.86
N PHE A 204 30.43 12.72 -1.81
CA PHE A 204 30.00 12.17 -0.52
C PHE A 204 28.53 12.42 -0.17
N ARG A 205 27.82 13.30 -0.89
CA ARG A 205 26.39 13.64 -0.66
C ARG A 205 25.52 12.40 -0.48
N TRP A 206 25.70 11.42 -1.36
CA TRP A 206 24.89 10.21 -1.37
C TRP A 206 24.93 9.40 -0.07
N LEU A 207 26.03 9.45 0.70
CA LEU A 207 26.15 8.76 1.99
C LEU A 207 25.18 9.33 3.03
N PHE A 208 24.71 10.55 2.80
CA PHE A 208 23.75 11.26 3.65
C PHE A 208 22.39 11.42 2.96
N CYS A 209 22.08 10.60 1.96
CA CYS A 209 20.77 10.56 1.31
C CYS A 209 20.05 9.23 1.56
N ALA A 210 18.74 9.20 1.34
CA ALA A 210 17.96 7.96 1.39
C ALA A 210 18.56 6.90 0.43
N GLY A 211 18.68 5.65 0.89
CA GLY A 211 19.28 4.56 0.11
C GLY A 211 20.81 4.47 0.16
N ALA A 212 21.48 5.20 1.07
CA ALA A 212 22.93 5.13 1.27
C ALA A 212 23.45 3.76 1.75
N ASN A 213 22.57 2.93 2.31
CA ASN A 213 22.94 1.62 2.83
C ASN A 213 23.49 0.71 1.73
N GLU A 214 24.64 0.09 2.00
CA GLU A 214 25.19 -0.85 1.04
C GLU A 214 24.40 -2.16 1.01
N LEU A 215 24.01 -2.60 -0.18
CA LEU A 215 23.36 -3.88 -0.37
C LEU A 215 24.42 -4.99 -0.40
N GLY A 216 24.20 -6.05 0.38
CA GLY A 216 25.09 -7.21 0.42
C GLY A 216 24.43 -8.42 1.06
N GLU A 217 24.99 -9.60 0.79
CA GLU A 217 24.45 -10.87 1.28
C GLU A 217 24.49 -10.97 2.80
N ASN A 218 23.33 -11.27 3.38
CA ASN A 218 23.19 -11.69 4.78
C ASN A 218 23.78 -10.73 5.81
N TYR A 219 23.94 -9.44 5.49
CA TYR A 219 24.19 -8.47 6.54
C TYR A 219 22.95 -8.37 7.42
N ASP A 220 23.14 -8.60 8.72
CA ASP A 220 22.16 -8.11 9.67
C ASP A 220 22.10 -6.57 9.58
N TRP A 221 20.97 -6.01 9.98
CA TRP A 221 20.74 -4.57 9.91
C TRP A 221 21.82 -3.79 10.69
N GLN A 222 22.39 -4.39 11.74
CA GLN A 222 23.41 -3.78 12.59
C GLN A 222 24.73 -3.62 11.84
N THR A 223 25.17 -4.65 11.13
CA THR A 223 26.40 -4.65 10.34
C THR A 223 26.30 -3.65 9.20
N GLN A 224 25.16 -3.63 8.50
CA GLN A 224 24.92 -2.68 7.41
C GLN A 224 24.95 -1.23 7.91
N ARG A 225 24.30 -0.97 9.05
CA ARG A 225 24.32 0.33 9.71
C ARG A 225 25.73 0.74 10.14
N ASN A 226 26.48 -0.14 10.81
CA ASN A 226 27.83 0.18 11.29
C ASN A 226 28.77 0.54 10.15
N ARG A 227 28.71 -0.18 9.02
CA ARG A 227 29.51 0.14 7.83
C ARG A 227 29.16 1.49 7.23
N LEU A 228 27.86 1.82 7.12
CA LEU A 228 27.46 3.13 6.65
C LEU A 228 27.95 4.23 7.59
N GLU A 229 27.82 4.04 8.91
CA GLU A 229 28.29 4.98 9.92
C GLU A 229 29.83 5.20 9.84
N GLU A 230 30.61 4.15 9.57
CA GLU A 230 32.06 4.25 9.33
C GLU A 230 32.36 5.09 8.09
N ARG A 231 31.75 4.78 6.94
CA ARG A 231 31.94 5.55 5.70
C ARG A 231 31.51 7.01 5.83
N GLN A 232 30.41 7.27 6.55
CA GLN A 232 29.94 8.62 6.85
C GLN A 232 30.95 9.38 7.73
N SER A 233 31.56 8.70 8.71
CA SER A 233 32.59 9.29 9.57
C SER A 233 33.83 9.66 8.76
N GLU A 234 34.29 8.77 7.87
CA GLU A 234 35.40 9.05 6.94
C GLU A 234 35.06 10.21 5.99
N ALA A 235 33.87 10.21 5.40
CA ALA A 235 33.43 11.27 4.49
C ALA A 235 33.44 12.66 5.15
N VAL A 236 33.02 12.74 6.42
CA VAL A 236 33.04 13.99 7.18
C VAL A 236 34.46 14.51 7.39
N GLU A 237 35.47 13.66 7.57
CA GLU A 237 36.87 14.12 7.66
C GLU A 237 37.32 14.80 6.35
N PHE A 238 36.99 14.22 5.19
CA PHE A 238 37.30 14.84 3.90
C PHE A 238 36.55 16.16 3.70
N LEU A 239 35.26 16.20 4.05
CA LEU A 239 34.45 17.42 3.97
C LEU A 239 35.04 18.52 4.87
N LEU A 240 35.43 18.21 6.10
CA LEU A 240 36.02 19.17 7.04
C LEU A 240 37.42 19.65 6.63
N ALA A 241 38.16 18.84 5.86
CA ALA A 241 39.49 19.19 5.38
C ALA A 241 39.46 20.15 4.18
N GLU A 242 38.43 20.05 3.33
CA GLU A 242 38.33 20.83 2.08
C GLU A 242 37.31 21.97 2.13
N LEU A 243 36.31 21.90 3.01
CA LEU A 243 35.23 22.88 3.08
C LEU A 243 35.38 23.83 4.27
N GLU A 244 35.06 25.09 4.04
CA GLU A 244 34.87 26.07 5.10
C GLU A 244 33.55 25.82 5.85
N PHE A 245 33.45 26.43 7.03
CA PHE A 245 32.33 26.24 7.93
C PHE A 245 30.97 26.57 7.29
N GLU A 246 30.88 27.68 6.57
CA GLU A 246 29.68 28.11 5.85
C GLU A 246 29.29 27.11 4.73
N GLN A 247 30.28 26.49 4.08
CA GLN A 247 30.05 25.50 3.03
C GLN A 247 29.50 24.18 3.61
N ILE A 248 29.91 23.80 4.82
CA ILE A 248 29.32 22.65 5.53
C ILE A 248 27.83 22.85 5.80
N PHE A 249 27.41 24.08 6.12
CA PHE A 249 25.98 24.40 6.25
C PHE A 249 25.27 24.36 4.90
N HIS A 250 25.89 24.84 3.82
CA HIS A 250 25.32 24.73 2.49
C HIS A 250 25.15 23.25 2.08
N PHE A 251 26.17 22.42 2.29
CA PHE A 251 26.12 20.98 2.03
C PHE A 251 24.95 20.30 2.75
N SER A 252 24.66 20.72 3.99
CA SER A 252 23.55 20.18 4.76
C SER A 252 22.17 20.37 4.10
N SER A 253 21.99 21.39 3.26
CA SER A 253 20.75 21.59 2.51
C SER A 253 20.59 20.66 1.30
N THR A 254 21.63 19.88 0.97
CA THR A 254 21.66 18.97 -0.20
C THR A 254 21.46 17.50 0.18
N ILE A 255 21.31 17.20 1.47
CA ILE A 255 21.23 15.84 2.03
C ILE A 255 19.87 15.60 2.70
N THR A 256 19.56 14.35 3.04
CA THR A 256 18.31 13.99 3.74
C THR A 256 18.56 13.38 5.12
N LEU A 257 19.71 12.73 5.33
CA LEU A 257 20.11 12.05 6.57
C LEU A 257 20.86 13.03 7.51
N HIS A 258 20.17 14.10 7.91
CA HIS A 258 20.72 15.18 8.73
C HIS A 258 21.23 14.71 10.10
N TYR A 259 20.49 13.80 10.74
CA TYR A 259 20.88 13.24 12.03
C TYR A 259 22.19 12.44 11.95
N ASP A 260 22.35 11.62 10.92
CA ASP A 260 23.55 10.81 10.71
C ASP A 260 24.76 11.69 10.36
N PHE A 261 24.55 12.77 9.58
CA PHE A 261 25.58 13.79 9.37
C PHE A 261 26.04 14.43 10.68
N GLY A 262 25.09 14.76 11.57
CA GLY A 262 25.40 15.25 12.92
C GLY A 262 26.20 14.26 13.77
N LEU A 263 25.83 12.97 13.73
CA LEU A 263 26.57 11.91 14.43
C LEU A 263 28.02 11.78 13.93
N ALA A 264 28.21 11.80 12.61
CA ALA A 264 29.54 11.76 12.00
C ALA A 264 30.38 13.00 12.38
N LEU A 265 29.78 14.20 12.38
CA LEU A 265 30.43 15.42 12.89
C LEU A 265 30.83 15.32 14.37
N ALA A 266 30.06 14.62 15.20
CA ALA A 266 30.42 14.39 16.61
C ALA A 266 31.65 13.49 16.75
N ARG A 267 31.78 12.49 15.88
CA ARG A 267 32.86 11.49 15.87
C ARG A 267 34.14 11.99 15.21
N SER A 268 34.07 13.08 14.44
CA SER A 268 35.20 13.60 13.68
C SER A 268 36.37 14.10 14.55
N SER A 269 37.51 14.35 13.92
CA SER A 269 38.72 14.90 14.52
C SER A 269 38.61 16.38 14.93
N THR A 270 37.47 17.03 14.64
CA THR A 270 37.21 18.43 14.96
C THR A 270 37.31 18.71 16.46
N ASN A 271 37.84 19.89 16.83
CA ASN A 271 37.98 20.28 18.23
C ASN A 271 36.61 20.39 18.95
N CYS A 272 36.61 20.22 20.28
CA CYS A 272 35.38 20.23 21.08
C CYS A 272 34.61 21.57 21.02
N GLY A 273 35.32 22.70 20.87
CA GLY A 273 34.70 24.02 20.78
C GLY A 273 33.87 24.21 19.51
N HIS A 274 34.39 23.76 18.37
CA HIS A 274 33.70 23.78 17.09
C HIS A 274 32.50 22.83 17.08
N LYS A 275 32.63 21.63 17.65
CA LYS A 275 31.50 20.70 17.81
C LYS A 275 30.38 21.31 18.65
N HIS A 276 30.73 21.95 19.78
CA HIS A 276 29.76 22.64 20.63
C HIS A 276 29.10 23.83 19.91
N PHE A 277 29.88 24.62 19.17
CA PHE A 277 29.36 25.73 18.37
C PHE A 277 28.39 25.27 17.27
N LEU A 278 28.74 24.22 16.52
CA LEU A 278 27.87 23.59 15.53
C LEU A 278 26.58 23.11 16.16
N MET A 279 26.69 22.30 17.22
CA MET A 279 25.55 21.77 17.98
C MET A 279 24.61 22.89 18.42
N LYS A 280 25.13 23.96 19.03
CA LYS A 280 24.34 25.12 19.46
C LYS A 280 23.65 25.79 18.27
N LYS A 281 24.41 26.13 17.22
CA LYS A 281 23.90 26.87 16.04
C LYS A 281 22.78 26.08 15.33
N THR A 282 22.91 24.77 15.20
CA THR A 282 21.92 23.91 14.56
C THR A 282 20.71 23.64 15.45
N LEU A 283 20.89 23.39 16.76
CA LEU A 283 19.78 23.17 17.70
C LEU A 283 18.87 24.41 17.86
N ILE A 284 19.40 25.62 17.67
CA ILE A 284 18.62 26.87 17.74
C ILE A 284 17.79 27.09 16.45
N SER A 285 18.13 26.43 15.34
CA SER A 285 17.45 26.62 14.07
C SER A 285 15.95 26.31 14.16
N GLY A 286 15.12 27.15 13.54
CA GLY A 286 13.69 26.88 13.37
C GLY A 286 13.42 25.76 12.35
N ASP A 287 14.40 25.47 11.49
CA ASP A 287 14.34 24.38 10.53
C ASP A 287 14.59 23.02 11.21
N SER A 288 13.65 22.09 11.04
CA SER A 288 13.70 20.73 11.59
C SER A 288 14.92 19.94 11.09
N ASP A 289 15.24 20.07 9.80
CA ASP A 289 16.30 19.32 9.15
C ASP A 289 17.67 19.76 9.67
N ILE A 290 17.89 21.07 9.74
CA ILE A 290 19.09 21.64 10.35
C ILE A 290 19.18 21.24 11.83
N ALA A 291 18.07 21.27 12.56
CA ALA A 291 18.06 20.90 13.97
C ALA A 291 18.40 19.42 14.22
N ASN A 292 18.04 18.52 13.29
CA ASN A 292 18.40 17.12 13.37
C ASN A 292 19.92 16.91 13.32
N ILE A 293 20.68 17.77 12.64
CA ILE A 293 22.15 17.78 12.70
C ILE A 293 22.61 18.04 14.13
N GLY A 294 22.03 19.05 14.78
CA GLY A 294 22.34 19.40 16.17
C GLY A 294 22.02 18.29 17.15
N LEU A 295 20.88 17.61 16.96
CA LEU A 295 20.53 16.40 17.71
C LEU A 295 21.55 15.28 17.47
N GLY A 296 21.95 15.03 16.22
CA GLY A 296 22.99 14.05 15.90
C GLY A 296 24.31 14.36 16.61
N ILE A 297 24.75 15.62 16.61
CA ILE A 297 25.96 16.03 17.33
C ILE A 297 25.81 15.80 18.83
N LEU A 298 24.69 16.24 19.42
CA LEU A 298 24.38 16.07 20.84
C LEU A 298 24.40 14.59 21.26
N TYR A 299 23.78 13.71 20.46
CA TYR A 299 23.78 12.26 20.71
C TYR A 299 25.17 11.64 20.57
N GLY A 300 25.92 12.01 19.54
CA GLY A 300 27.28 11.50 19.34
C GLY A 300 28.21 11.91 20.48
N LEU A 301 28.12 13.16 20.93
CA LEU A 301 28.87 13.66 22.10
C LEU A 301 28.43 12.98 23.39
N LYS A 302 27.11 12.81 23.62
CA LYS A 302 26.57 12.07 24.76
C LYS A 302 27.18 10.66 24.86
N ALA A 303 27.28 9.95 23.74
CA ALA A 303 27.84 8.60 23.70
C ALA A 303 29.33 8.56 24.14
N THR A 304 30.11 9.61 23.88
CA THR A 304 31.52 9.68 24.33
C THR A 304 31.69 9.85 25.84
N LYS A 305 30.64 10.27 26.56
CA LYS A 305 30.67 10.55 28.00
C LYS A 305 30.35 9.33 28.87
N SER A 306 29.91 8.21 28.28
CA SER A 306 29.65 6.95 28.98
C SER A 306 28.80 7.14 30.25
N SER A 307 29.36 6.90 31.45
CA SER A 307 28.66 7.00 32.74
C SER A 307 28.27 8.43 33.15
N GLU A 308 28.88 9.46 32.57
CA GLU A 308 28.57 10.88 32.85
C GLU A 308 27.60 11.49 31.83
N SER A 309 27.06 10.66 30.93
CA SER A 309 26.27 11.12 29.78
C SER A 309 25.02 11.91 30.16
N GLU A 310 24.26 11.47 31.18
CA GLU A 310 23.05 12.16 31.64
C GLU A 310 23.38 13.49 32.32
N THR A 311 24.37 13.50 33.22
CA THR A 311 24.85 14.72 33.89
C THR A 311 25.31 15.75 32.89
N TRP A 312 26.07 15.33 31.87
CA TRP A 312 26.54 16.21 30.81
C TRP A 312 25.39 16.80 29.98
N VAL A 313 24.37 16.01 29.62
CA VAL A 313 23.19 16.54 28.92
C VAL A 313 22.41 17.52 29.81
N HIS A 314 22.32 17.27 31.12
CA HIS A 314 21.74 18.22 32.07
C HIS A 314 22.51 19.54 32.11
N GLU A 315 23.85 19.51 32.13
CA GLU A 315 24.67 20.73 32.06
C GLU A 315 24.44 21.52 30.77
N ILE A 316 24.35 20.84 29.62
CA ILE A 316 24.01 21.46 28.34
C ILE A 316 22.61 22.07 28.38
N TRP A 317 21.64 21.42 29.02
CA TRP A 317 20.29 21.96 29.18
C TRP A 317 20.29 23.22 30.07
N GLU A 318 20.98 23.22 31.20
CA GLU A 318 21.13 24.40 32.07
C GLU A 318 21.87 25.55 31.37
N GLN A 319 22.87 25.23 30.54
CA GLN A 319 23.53 26.22 29.70
C GLN A 319 22.56 26.82 28.66
N ALA A 320 21.77 25.99 27.99
CA ALA A 320 20.78 26.45 27.01
C ALA A 320 19.72 27.38 27.64
N ILE A 321 19.35 27.10 28.89
CA ILE A 321 18.47 27.93 29.72
C ILE A 321 19.14 29.27 30.04
N THR A 322 20.37 29.24 30.56
CA THR A 322 21.11 30.43 31.03
C THR A 322 21.44 31.38 29.89
N ASP A 323 21.85 30.82 28.75
CA ASP A 323 22.21 31.56 27.54
C ASP A 323 21.00 31.90 26.65
N ASN A 324 19.79 31.48 27.03
CA ASN A 324 18.54 31.67 26.28
C ASN A 324 18.62 31.18 24.82
N TRP A 325 18.93 29.89 24.61
CA TRP A 325 18.97 29.27 23.28
C TRP A 325 17.58 29.13 22.63
N GLY A 326 16.52 29.41 23.39
CA GLY A 326 15.14 29.40 22.92
C GLY A 326 14.43 28.06 23.15
N LYS A 327 13.08 28.13 23.10
CA LYS A 327 12.19 27.03 23.52
C LYS A 327 12.43 25.72 22.77
N LEU A 328 12.62 25.79 21.45
CA LEU A 328 12.82 24.61 20.61
C LEU A 328 14.13 23.89 20.95
N ALA A 329 15.22 24.63 21.16
CA ALA A 329 16.50 24.07 21.57
C ALA A 329 16.40 23.42 22.96
N GLU A 330 15.75 24.09 23.92
CA GLU A 330 15.51 23.52 25.26
C GLU A 330 14.75 22.18 25.19
N VAL A 331 13.68 22.10 24.41
CA VAL A 331 12.88 20.87 24.25
C VAL A 331 13.70 19.75 23.60
N ARG A 332 14.41 20.07 22.51
CA ARG A 332 15.26 19.10 21.79
C ARG A 332 16.32 18.48 22.72
N ILE A 333 16.95 19.29 23.57
CA ILE A 333 17.93 18.81 24.56
C ILE A 333 17.23 17.98 25.64
N ALA A 334 16.09 18.45 26.17
CA ALA A 334 15.33 17.74 27.20
C ALA A 334 14.87 16.34 26.73
N GLN A 335 14.51 16.18 25.46
CA GLN A 335 14.12 14.89 24.87
C GLN A 335 15.27 13.87 24.76
N VAL A 336 16.52 14.30 24.96
CA VAL A 336 17.69 13.41 25.02
C VAL A 336 17.88 12.77 26.40
N LEU A 337 17.28 13.37 27.43
CA LEU A 337 17.24 12.83 28.79
C LEU A 337 16.18 11.73 28.91
N PRO A 338 16.31 10.81 29.89
CA PRO A 338 15.28 9.81 30.17
C PRO A 338 13.91 10.47 30.43
N PRO A 339 12.83 10.03 29.75
CA PRO A 339 11.50 10.61 29.91
C PRO A 339 10.84 10.08 31.19
N VAL A 340 11.25 10.61 32.34
CA VAL A 340 10.78 10.23 33.68
C VAL A 340 10.07 11.38 34.38
N MET A 341 9.28 11.08 35.43
CA MET A 341 8.50 12.07 36.18
C MET A 341 9.34 13.26 36.68
N SER A 342 10.57 13.02 37.15
CA SER A 342 11.46 14.11 37.61
C SER A 342 11.83 15.09 36.50
N LEU A 343 11.98 14.62 35.26
CA LEU A 343 12.20 15.48 34.10
C LEU A 343 10.93 16.28 33.77
N TRP A 344 9.78 15.62 33.74
CA TRP A 344 8.50 16.27 33.41
C TRP A 344 8.13 17.37 34.42
N LEU A 345 8.26 17.11 35.73
CA LEU A 345 8.08 18.12 36.76
C LEU A 345 9.04 19.30 36.59
N LYS A 346 10.29 19.04 36.17
CA LYS A 346 11.25 20.10 35.89
C LYS A 346 10.87 20.92 34.65
N ILE A 347 10.37 20.27 33.60
CA ILE A 347 9.83 20.93 32.39
C ILE A 347 8.62 21.80 32.74
N GLU A 348 7.70 21.30 33.58
CA GLU A 348 6.52 22.05 34.05
C GLU A 348 6.88 23.23 34.95
N SER A 349 7.96 23.09 35.75
CA SER A 349 8.46 24.18 36.61
C SER A 349 9.07 25.36 35.84
N ARG A 350 9.29 25.22 34.52
CA ARG A 350 9.88 26.27 33.69
C ARG A 350 8.90 27.46 33.59
N PRO A 351 9.35 28.71 33.79
CA PRO A 351 8.52 29.90 33.57
C PRO A 351 8.03 30.04 32.13
N VAL A 352 8.80 29.48 31.19
CA VAL A 352 8.45 29.38 29.79
C VAL A 352 7.77 28.03 29.58
N ASN A 353 6.49 28.03 29.23
CA ASN A 353 5.76 26.78 28.96
C ASN A 353 6.33 26.10 27.71
N ILE A 354 7.23 25.14 27.95
CA ILE A 354 7.81 24.24 26.95
C ILE A 354 7.17 22.84 27.01
N SER A 355 6.30 22.58 28.00
CA SER A 355 5.63 21.29 28.20
C SER A 355 4.79 20.89 26.98
N THR A 356 3.98 21.81 26.45
CA THR A 356 3.18 21.56 25.25
C THR A 356 4.04 21.14 24.06
N ILE A 357 5.16 21.83 23.80
CA ILE A 357 6.05 21.52 22.68
C ILE A 357 6.73 20.17 22.91
N TYR A 358 7.14 19.86 24.14
CA TYR A 358 7.74 18.58 24.50
C TYR A 358 6.80 17.41 24.17
N TRP A 359 5.56 17.46 24.65
CA TRP A 359 4.58 16.41 24.42
C TRP A 359 4.13 16.31 22.97
N GLN A 360 4.10 17.42 22.23
CA GLN A 360 3.83 17.42 20.79
C GLN A 360 4.93 16.74 19.96
N THR A 361 6.18 16.68 20.45
CA THR A 361 7.32 16.27 19.62
C THR A 361 8.10 15.05 20.14
N ILE A 362 7.85 14.59 21.38
CA ILE A 362 8.56 13.43 21.93
C ILE A 362 8.23 12.14 21.17
N PRO A 363 9.22 11.37 20.69
CA PRO A 363 8.95 10.06 20.11
C PRO A 363 8.42 9.07 21.15
N THR A 364 7.23 8.51 20.95
CA THR A 364 6.52 7.67 21.95
C THR A 364 7.27 6.39 22.30
N PHE A 365 8.04 5.81 21.37
CA PHE A 365 8.88 4.64 21.64
C PHE A 365 9.95 4.86 22.71
N ARG A 366 10.23 6.12 23.08
CA ARG A 366 11.15 6.46 24.19
C ARG A 366 10.48 6.45 25.55
N ILE A 367 9.16 6.60 25.58
CA ILE A 367 8.39 6.63 26.83
C ILE A 367 8.17 5.18 27.24
N SER A 368 8.77 4.79 28.36
CA SER A 368 8.62 3.47 28.92
C SER A 368 7.28 3.34 29.67
N ALA A 369 6.76 2.12 29.74
CA ALA A 369 5.47 1.83 30.35
C ALA A 369 5.53 1.47 31.85
N ASP A 370 6.74 1.43 32.43
CA ASP A 370 6.96 1.39 33.88
C ASP A 370 6.66 2.74 34.57
N ILE A 371 6.26 3.74 33.80
CA ILE A 371 5.95 5.10 34.23
C ILE A 371 4.43 5.29 34.30
N GLU A 372 3.95 6.26 35.08
CA GLU A 372 2.52 6.57 35.27
C GLU A 372 1.74 6.67 33.94
N LEU A 373 1.02 5.59 33.62
CA LEU A 373 0.26 5.40 32.38
C LEU A 373 -0.69 6.56 32.12
N GLU A 374 -1.52 6.91 33.10
CA GLU A 374 -2.53 7.96 32.98
C GLU A 374 -1.88 9.32 32.68
N TYR A 375 -0.75 9.62 33.32
CA TYR A 375 -0.04 10.86 33.08
C TYR A 375 0.43 10.97 31.63
N VAL A 376 0.97 9.89 31.06
CA VAL A 376 1.41 9.84 29.65
C VAL A 376 0.22 10.00 28.70
N ILE A 377 -0.87 9.27 28.94
CA ILE A 377 -2.06 9.32 28.10
C ILE A 377 -2.68 10.72 28.12
N ASP A 378 -2.90 11.30 29.29
CA ASP A 378 -3.48 12.63 29.43
C ASP A 378 -2.65 13.69 28.68
N HIS A 379 -1.32 13.64 28.81
CA HIS A 379 -0.45 14.59 28.13
C HIS A 379 -0.38 14.38 26.60
N LEU A 380 -0.41 13.14 26.11
CA LEU A 380 -0.50 12.87 24.67
C LEU A 380 -1.84 13.33 24.10
N LEU A 381 -2.95 13.12 24.81
CA LEU A 381 -4.27 13.58 24.38
C LEU A 381 -4.35 15.12 24.40
N LEU A 382 -3.83 15.78 25.43
CA LEU A 382 -3.73 17.25 25.50
C LEU A 382 -2.84 17.85 24.40
N ALA A 383 -1.87 17.07 23.91
CA ALA A 383 -0.99 17.46 22.81
C ALA A 383 -1.57 17.15 21.41
N ASP A 384 -2.82 16.70 21.31
CA ASP A 384 -3.50 16.29 20.06
C ASP A 384 -2.82 15.09 19.36
N ARG A 385 -2.27 14.17 20.17
CA ARG A 385 -1.54 12.97 19.71
C ARG A 385 -2.29 11.69 20.07
N SER A 386 -3.58 11.65 19.77
CA SER A 386 -4.50 10.55 20.07
C SER A 386 -4.09 9.23 19.40
N HIS A 387 -3.66 9.26 18.14
CA HIS A 387 -3.16 8.08 17.42
C HIS A 387 -1.85 7.54 18.00
N ASP A 388 -0.95 8.42 18.43
CA ASP A 388 0.29 8.02 19.11
C ASP A 388 0.02 7.40 20.48
N ALA A 389 -0.97 7.93 21.23
CA ALA A 389 -1.43 7.33 22.48
C ALA A 389 -2.01 5.92 22.25
N LEU A 390 -2.79 5.74 21.18
CA LEU A 390 -3.31 4.44 20.77
C LEU A 390 -2.18 3.44 20.47
N ALA A 391 -1.21 3.84 19.63
CA ALA A 391 -0.05 3.00 19.29
C ALA A 391 0.80 2.68 20.53
N TRP A 392 0.99 3.66 21.42
CA TRP A 392 1.74 3.47 22.67
C TRP A 392 1.03 2.48 23.61
N LEU A 393 -0.30 2.55 23.78
CA LEU A 393 -1.05 1.57 24.57
C LEU A 393 -0.95 0.16 23.98
N ALA A 394 -1.12 0.02 22.66
CA ALA A 394 -1.05 -1.27 22.01
C ALA A 394 0.33 -1.94 22.16
N ASN A 395 1.42 -1.16 22.06
CA ASN A 395 2.78 -1.65 22.28
C ASN A 395 3.05 -2.04 23.75
N ASN A 396 2.31 -1.46 24.69
CA ASN A 396 2.51 -1.64 26.12
C ASN A 396 1.35 -2.37 26.81
N ILE A 397 0.52 -3.09 26.06
CA ILE A 397 -0.71 -3.75 26.56
C ILE A 397 -0.47 -4.71 27.74
N LYS A 398 0.76 -5.21 27.89
CA LYS A 398 1.20 -6.09 28.99
C LYS A 398 1.15 -5.43 30.37
N ILE A 399 1.01 -4.11 30.45
CA ILE A 399 0.82 -3.40 31.73
C ILE A 399 -0.62 -3.49 32.24
N GLU A 400 -1.50 -4.16 31.50
CA GLU A 400 -2.91 -4.38 31.85
C GLU A 400 -3.66 -3.08 32.15
N PRO A 401 -3.72 -2.14 31.17
CA PRO A 401 -4.45 -0.88 31.34
C PRO A 401 -5.95 -1.12 31.58
N GLU A 402 -6.58 -0.26 32.38
CA GLU A 402 -8.04 -0.31 32.53
C GLU A 402 -8.75 -0.12 31.18
N GLY A 403 -9.78 -0.94 30.90
CA GLY A 403 -10.54 -0.86 29.65
C GLY A 403 -11.15 0.53 29.40
N SER A 404 -11.51 1.25 30.46
CA SER A 404 -12.02 2.63 30.41
C SER A 404 -11.03 3.60 29.74
N VAL A 405 -9.72 3.43 29.98
CA VAL A 405 -8.65 4.25 29.41
C VAL A 405 -8.49 3.96 27.92
N ILE A 406 -8.49 2.68 27.54
CA ILE A 406 -8.42 2.26 26.13
C ILE A 406 -9.61 2.85 25.37
N ILE A 407 -10.83 2.67 25.88
CA ILE A 407 -12.07 3.17 25.26
C ILE A 407 -11.99 4.69 25.07
N ARG A 408 -11.55 5.45 26.09
CA ARG A 408 -11.36 6.90 26.02
C ARG A 408 -10.39 7.30 24.90
N VAL A 409 -9.24 6.64 24.82
CA VAL A 409 -8.21 6.94 23.80
C VAL A 409 -8.72 6.60 22.40
N MET A 410 -9.35 5.43 22.23
CA MET A 410 -9.90 5.00 20.94
C MET A 410 -11.02 5.92 20.45
N HIS A 411 -11.91 6.41 21.32
CA HIS A 411 -12.92 7.40 20.91
C HIS A 411 -12.33 8.75 20.55
N THR A 412 -11.31 9.19 21.28
CA THR A 412 -10.63 10.45 21.01
C THR A 412 -9.91 10.38 19.64
N ALA A 413 -9.19 9.28 19.39
CA ALA A 413 -8.51 9.04 18.13
C ALA A 413 -9.46 8.94 16.92
N ALA A 414 -10.67 8.39 17.12
CA ALA A 414 -11.69 8.33 16.08
C ALA A 414 -12.30 9.71 15.74
N SER A 415 -12.24 10.65 16.68
CA SER A 415 -12.83 11.98 16.52
C SER A 415 -11.85 12.98 15.89
N THR A 416 -10.55 12.68 15.91
CA THR A 416 -9.48 13.46 15.28
C THR A 416 -9.33 13.05 13.82
N THR A 417 -9.58 13.98 12.88
CA THR A 417 -9.54 13.74 11.41
C THR A 417 -8.13 13.60 10.81
N ASP A 418 -7.08 13.58 11.63
CA ASP A 418 -5.72 13.51 11.14
C ASP A 418 -5.27 12.05 11.01
N SER A 419 -5.38 11.51 9.80
CA SER A 419 -4.46 10.44 9.39
C SER A 419 -3.83 10.76 8.04
N SER A 420 -2.51 10.95 8.08
CA SER A 420 -1.63 10.68 6.96
C SER A 420 -1.94 9.28 6.42
N ASN A 421 -2.38 9.20 5.17
CA ASN A 421 -2.84 7.99 4.47
C ASN A 421 -1.84 6.82 4.38
N ASN A 422 -0.66 6.89 5.02
CA ASN A 422 0.37 5.85 4.97
C ASN A 422 0.37 4.88 6.18
N ASP A 423 -0.44 5.11 7.22
CA ASP A 423 -0.42 4.32 8.48
C ASP A 423 -1.51 3.24 8.61
N ASN A 424 -2.29 2.97 7.56
CA ASN A 424 -3.49 2.14 7.68
C ASN A 424 -3.20 0.68 8.14
N THR A 425 -2.05 0.13 7.74
CA THR A 425 -1.65 -1.24 8.12
C THR A 425 -1.18 -1.32 9.58
N MET A 426 -0.36 -0.37 10.05
CA MET A 426 0.10 -0.34 11.45
C MET A 426 -1.04 0.02 12.39
N SER A 427 -1.92 0.94 11.98
CA SER A 427 -3.12 1.30 12.73
C SER A 427 -4.06 0.11 12.93
N SER A 428 -4.30 -0.69 11.89
CA SER A 428 -5.14 -1.90 12.02
C SER A 428 -4.56 -2.95 12.96
N TYR A 429 -3.23 -3.10 12.99
CA TYR A 429 -2.55 -3.97 13.94
C TYR A 429 -2.75 -3.51 15.39
N TYR A 430 -2.53 -2.21 15.67
CA TYR A 430 -2.68 -1.67 17.02
C TYR A 430 -4.12 -1.68 17.52
N ILE A 431 -5.08 -1.29 16.66
CA ILE A 431 -6.51 -1.35 17.00
C ILE A 431 -6.95 -2.79 17.29
N GLY A 432 -6.49 -3.76 16.48
CA GLY A 432 -6.77 -5.18 16.71
C GLY A 432 -6.29 -5.68 18.07
N ILE A 433 -5.06 -5.32 18.48
CA ILE A 433 -4.52 -5.67 19.81
C ILE A 433 -5.41 -5.11 20.93
N LEU A 434 -5.83 -3.85 20.81
CA LEU A 434 -6.64 -3.20 21.84
C LEU A 434 -8.04 -3.81 21.94
N LEU A 435 -8.67 -4.15 20.81
CA LEU A 435 -9.97 -4.82 20.81
C LEU A 435 -9.88 -6.25 21.34
N ASP A 436 -8.86 -7.04 20.95
CA ASP A 436 -8.60 -8.37 21.51
C ASP A 436 -8.47 -8.31 23.05
N TYR A 437 -7.79 -7.29 23.56
CA TYR A 437 -7.64 -7.09 25.00
C TYR A 437 -8.99 -6.73 25.67
N LEU A 438 -9.75 -5.80 25.10
CA LEU A 438 -11.07 -5.40 25.59
C LEU A 438 -12.08 -6.56 25.61
N GLU A 439 -12.04 -7.47 24.63
CA GLU A 439 -12.87 -8.68 24.63
C GLU A 439 -12.53 -9.65 25.77
N SER A 440 -11.27 -9.68 26.18
CA SER A 440 -10.81 -10.55 27.27
C SER A 440 -11.12 -9.99 28.66
N ASP A 441 -11.39 -8.68 28.77
CA ASP A 441 -11.71 -8.01 30.03
C ASP A 441 -13.19 -8.14 30.38
N VAL A 442 -13.47 -8.80 31.51
CA VAL A 442 -14.83 -9.04 32.02
C VAL A 442 -15.57 -7.74 32.38
N ASN A 443 -14.85 -6.64 32.62
CA ASN A 443 -15.45 -5.36 32.98
C ASN A 443 -15.86 -4.53 31.76
N THR A 444 -15.49 -4.95 30.55
CA THR A 444 -15.82 -4.24 29.32
C THR A 444 -17.17 -4.69 28.76
N SER A 445 -18.04 -3.73 28.44
CA SER A 445 -19.35 -3.99 27.84
C SER A 445 -19.20 -4.37 26.36
N ILE A 446 -19.89 -5.43 25.94
CA ILE A 446 -19.95 -5.87 24.53
C ILE A 446 -20.50 -4.74 23.64
N GLU A 447 -21.44 -3.95 24.15
CA GLU A 447 -21.99 -2.81 23.42
C GLU A 447 -20.93 -1.74 23.11
N GLU A 448 -19.93 -1.54 23.98
CA GLU A 448 -18.80 -0.65 23.69
C GLU A 448 -17.89 -1.23 22.61
N ILE A 449 -17.61 -2.54 22.66
CA ILE A 449 -16.81 -3.22 21.64
C ILE A 449 -17.48 -3.10 20.27
N VAL A 450 -18.80 -3.32 20.19
CA VAL A 450 -19.60 -3.14 18.97
C VAL A 450 -19.52 -1.69 18.46
N ARG A 451 -19.56 -0.69 19.34
CA ARG A 451 -19.40 0.72 18.95
C ARG A 451 -18.02 1.00 18.38
N LEU A 452 -16.97 0.47 19.00
CA LEU A 452 -15.59 0.63 18.52
C LEU A 452 -15.37 -0.09 17.19
N GLU A 453 -15.86 -1.32 17.04
CA GLU A 453 -15.81 -2.06 15.78
C GLU A 453 -16.55 -1.33 14.66
N TRP A 454 -17.71 -0.72 14.95
CA TRP A 454 -18.40 0.15 14.01
C TRP A 454 -17.48 1.29 13.57
N VAL A 455 -16.98 2.09 14.52
CA VAL A 455 -16.13 3.25 14.28
C VAL A 455 -14.89 2.90 13.45
N TYR A 456 -14.24 1.79 13.77
CA TYR A 456 -12.99 1.35 13.13
C TYR A 456 -13.18 0.34 11.99
N PHE A 457 -14.41 0.09 11.54
CA PHE A 457 -14.73 -0.97 10.57
C PHE A 457 -13.85 -0.95 9.31
N GLN A 458 -13.60 0.24 8.74
CA GLN A 458 -12.75 0.41 7.56
C GLN A 458 -11.33 -0.13 7.76
N VAL A 459 -10.79 0.09 8.94
CA VAL A 459 -9.44 -0.32 9.33
C VAL A 459 -9.41 -1.81 9.66
N LEU A 460 -10.51 -2.35 10.20
CA LEU A 460 -10.62 -3.75 10.64
C LEU A 460 -10.91 -4.74 9.50
N ARG A 461 -11.50 -4.28 8.39
CA ARG A 461 -12.00 -5.11 7.27
C ARG A 461 -11.05 -6.20 6.77
N HIS A 462 -9.75 -5.90 6.75
CA HIS A 462 -8.69 -6.83 6.30
C HIS A 462 -7.65 -7.10 7.39
N SER A 463 -7.98 -6.76 8.64
CA SER A 463 -7.09 -6.96 9.77
C SER A 463 -7.19 -8.39 10.33
N ARG A 464 -6.30 -8.70 11.27
CA ARG A 464 -6.35 -9.97 12.02
C ARG A 464 -7.58 -10.08 12.92
N HIS A 465 -8.17 -8.95 13.29
CA HIS A 465 -9.36 -8.86 14.14
C HIS A 465 -10.56 -8.42 13.28
N PRO A 466 -11.30 -9.36 12.65
CA PRO A 466 -12.51 -8.99 11.93
C PRO A 466 -13.57 -8.47 12.91
N ALA A 467 -14.43 -7.56 12.47
CA ALA A 467 -15.51 -6.96 13.27
C ALA A 467 -16.63 -7.99 13.64
N ARG A 468 -16.26 -8.98 14.45
CA ARG A 468 -17.09 -10.15 14.77
C ARG A 468 -18.24 -9.76 15.69
N ASN A 469 -18.01 -8.90 16.68
CA ASN A 469 -19.06 -8.52 17.62
C ASN A 469 -20.15 -7.70 16.94
N LEU A 470 -19.78 -6.82 16.01
CA LEU A 470 -20.68 -6.03 15.17
C LEU A 470 -21.52 -6.95 14.28
N HIS A 471 -20.90 -7.93 13.63
CA HIS A 471 -21.62 -8.92 12.82
C HIS A 471 -22.54 -9.82 13.67
N GLN A 472 -22.13 -10.16 14.89
CA GLN A 472 -22.97 -10.90 15.84
C GLN A 472 -24.13 -10.06 16.37
N ALA A 473 -23.91 -8.78 16.64
CA ALA A 473 -24.96 -7.84 17.03
C ALA A 473 -26.01 -7.72 15.92
N LEU A 474 -25.58 -7.64 14.65
CA LEU A 474 -26.48 -7.69 13.49
C LEU A 474 -27.29 -8.99 13.40
N ALA A 475 -26.63 -10.13 13.62
CA ALA A 475 -27.26 -11.45 13.59
C ALA A 475 -28.24 -11.67 14.77
N LYS A 476 -28.08 -10.95 15.88
CA LYS A 476 -28.95 -11.02 17.06
C LYS A 476 -30.10 -10.02 17.02
N ASP A 477 -29.87 -8.80 16.55
CA ASP A 477 -30.84 -7.70 16.62
C ASP A 477 -31.38 -7.27 15.24
N PRO A 478 -32.61 -7.65 14.87
CA PRO A 478 -33.23 -7.23 13.61
C PRO A 478 -33.57 -5.73 13.57
N VAL A 479 -33.65 -5.04 14.72
CA VAL A 479 -33.85 -3.58 14.78
C VAL A 479 -32.58 -2.87 14.34
N PHE A 480 -31.41 -3.34 14.77
CA PHE A 480 -30.13 -2.82 14.33
C PHE A 480 -29.93 -3.00 12.82
N PHE A 481 -30.22 -4.20 12.29
CA PHE A 481 -30.22 -4.45 10.83
C PHE A 481 -31.15 -3.49 10.07
N THR A 482 -32.39 -3.31 10.55
CA THR A 482 -33.35 -2.39 9.92
C THR A 482 -32.81 -0.95 9.93
N SER A 483 -32.13 -0.54 11.00
CA SER A 483 -31.56 0.81 11.12
C SER A 483 -30.48 1.08 10.07
N LEU A 484 -29.64 0.09 9.77
CA LEU A 484 -28.65 0.18 8.68
C LEU A 484 -29.31 0.26 7.29
N MET A 485 -30.36 -0.54 7.08
CA MET A 485 -31.14 -0.48 5.84
C MET A 485 -31.77 0.89 5.61
N LYS A 486 -32.18 1.58 6.67
CA LYS A 486 -32.70 2.95 6.60
C LYS A 486 -31.65 3.98 6.20
N LEU A 487 -30.37 3.76 6.55
CA LEU A 487 -29.28 4.63 6.13
C LEU A 487 -28.94 4.48 4.64
N LEU A 488 -29.14 3.28 4.09
CA LEU A 488 -28.74 2.95 2.71
C LEU A 488 -29.81 3.26 1.66
N TYR A 489 -31.06 2.96 1.97
CA TYR A 489 -32.14 2.99 1.00
C TYR A 489 -33.19 4.00 1.43
N LEU A 490 -33.80 4.67 0.46
CA LEU A 490 -35.00 5.46 0.69
C LEU A 490 -36.22 4.54 0.78
N PRO A 491 -37.32 4.96 1.44
CA PRO A 491 -38.59 4.24 1.35
C PRO A 491 -39.09 4.14 -0.10
N GLU A 492 -39.77 3.05 -0.43
CA GLU A 492 -40.50 2.86 -1.69
C GLU A 492 -41.53 3.98 -1.87
N GLU A 493 -41.67 4.50 -3.10
CA GLU A 493 -42.54 5.66 -3.40
C GLU A 493 -44.01 5.42 -3.03
N ASP A 494 -44.47 4.17 -3.10
CA ASP A 494 -45.84 3.73 -2.79
C ASP A 494 -46.04 3.26 -1.35
N SER A 495 -45.00 3.29 -0.51
CA SER A 495 -45.06 2.85 0.89
C SER A 495 -45.82 3.79 1.82
N GLY A 496 -46.01 5.05 1.42
CA GLY A 496 -46.63 6.10 2.25
C GLY A 496 -45.74 6.59 3.42
N VAL A 497 -44.48 6.15 3.49
CA VAL A 497 -43.52 6.58 4.50
C VAL A 497 -42.76 7.81 3.99
N VAL A 498 -42.87 8.92 4.74
CA VAL A 498 -42.16 10.17 4.44
C VAL A 498 -41.06 10.37 5.49
N GLU A 499 -39.80 10.37 5.04
CA GLU A 499 -38.65 10.69 5.86
C GLU A 499 -38.14 12.10 5.52
N SER A 500 -37.69 12.85 6.53
CA SER A 500 -37.15 14.19 6.34
C SER A 500 -35.75 14.13 5.75
N GLU A 501 -35.39 15.12 4.94
CA GLU A 501 -34.01 15.22 4.46
C GLU A 501 -33.03 15.41 5.64
N PRO A 502 -31.88 14.74 5.62
CA PRO A 502 -30.90 14.87 6.69
C PRO A 502 -30.33 16.28 6.72
N ALA A 503 -30.25 16.87 7.92
CA ALA A 503 -29.72 18.22 8.13
C ALA A 503 -28.27 18.40 7.63
N ASN A 504 -27.48 17.31 7.60
CA ASN A 504 -26.13 17.29 7.07
C ASN A 504 -25.96 16.16 6.04
N SER A 505 -26.01 16.51 4.75
CA SER A 505 -25.89 15.55 3.65
C SER A 505 -24.53 14.84 3.60
N LYS A 506 -23.43 15.49 4.01
CA LYS A 506 -22.10 14.86 4.00
C LYS A 506 -22.02 13.75 5.04
N GLN A 507 -22.38 14.06 6.28
CA GLN A 507 -22.39 13.08 7.37
C GLN A 507 -23.34 11.90 7.08
N ALA A 508 -24.50 12.17 6.47
CA ALA A 508 -25.42 11.13 6.05
C ALA A 508 -24.81 10.19 4.99
N ARG A 509 -24.06 10.72 4.02
CA ARG A 509 -23.35 9.90 3.02
C ARG A 509 -22.22 9.09 3.65
N ASP A 510 -21.48 9.66 4.61
CA ASP A 510 -20.38 8.96 5.28
C ASP A 510 -20.93 7.77 6.09
N LEU A 511 -22.01 7.98 6.84
CA LEU A 511 -22.72 6.92 7.58
C LEU A 511 -23.33 5.86 6.65
N ALA A 512 -23.96 6.27 5.54
CA ALA A 512 -24.47 5.32 4.54
C ALA A 512 -23.34 4.51 3.92
N SER A 513 -22.22 5.14 3.59
CA SER A 513 -21.05 4.44 3.05
C SER A 513 -20.53 3.39 4.03
N GLN A 514 -20.40 3.74 5.31
CA GLN A 514 -19.98 2.79 6.36
C GLN A 514 -20.97 1.64 6.54
N ALA A 515 -22.28 1.95 6.59
CA ALA A 515 -23.35 0.95 6.67
C ALA A 515 -23.30 -0.04 5.51
N TYR A 516 -23.03 0.45 4.29
CA TYR A 516 -22.93 -0.38 3.10
C TYR A 516 -21.79 -1.38 3.25
N GLN A 517 -20.63 -0.94 3.71
CA GLN A 517 -19.47 -1.83 3.84
C GLN A 517 -19.69 -2.89 4.93
N VAL A 518 -20.26 -2.50 6.08
CA VAL A 518 -20.62 -3.44 7.15
C VAL A 518 -21.57 -4.51 6.63
N LEU A 519 -22.64 -4.11 5.93
CA LEU A 519 -23.60 -5.07 5.39
C LEU A 519 -23.03 -5.93 4.25
N HIS A 520 -22.12 -5.37 3.45
CA HIS A 520 -21.48 -6.10 2.35
C HIS A 520 -20.55 -7.21 2.84
N ASP A 521 -19.77 -6.98 3.91
CA ASP A 521 -18.87 -8.00 4.46
C ASP A 521 -19.55 -8.89 5.53
N TRP A 522 -20.80 -8.58 5.88
CA TRP A 522 -21.55 -9.38 6.83
C TRP A 522 -21.74 -10.81 6.30
N ALA A 523 -21.34 -11.78 7.13
CA ALA A 523 -21.29 -13.20 6.76
C ALA A 523 -21.75 -14.13 7.90
N ILE A 524 -22.49 -13.62 8.89
CA ILE A 524 -23.05 -14.42 9.98
C ILE A 524 -24.56 -14.52 9.79
N VAL A 525 -25.05 -15.72 9.46
CA VAL A 525 -26.50 -15.96 9.36
C VAL A 525 -27.13 -15.81 10.77
N PRO A 526 -28.25 -15.10 10.93
CA PRO A 526 -28.97 -15.06 12.21
C PRO A 526 -29.28 -16.45 12.76
N GLY A 527 -29.13 -16.64 14.07
CA GLY A 527 -29.30 -17.96 14.72
C GLY A 527 -28.11 -18.93 14.57
N THR A 528 -26.99 -18.50 13.99
CA THR A 528 -25.77 -19.33 13.93
C THR A 528 -25.04 -19.34 15.27
N ASP A 529 -24.69 -20.53 15.75
CA ASP A 529 -23.84 -20.73 16.93
C ASP A 529 -22.33 -20.62 16.60
N GLU A 530 -21.47 -20.79 17.61
CA GLU A 530 -20.01 -20.76 17.42
C GLU A 530 -19.49 -21.89 16.52
N ASN A 531 -20.23 -22.99 16.42
CA ASN A 531 -19.89 -24.15 15.59
C ASN A 531 -20.37 -24.00 14.13
N GLY A 532 -21.05 -22.90 13.79
CA GLY A 532 -21.61 -22.68 12.45
C GLY A 532 -22.91 -23.43 12.19
N THR A 533 -23.59 -23.92 13.23
CA THR A 533 -24.91 -24.55 13.13
C THR A 533 -26.00 -23.51 13.31
N ILE A 534 -27.00 -23.54 12.44
CA ILE A 534 -28.07 -22.56 12.39
C ILE A 534 -29.28 -23.11 13.16
N ASP A 535 -29.72 -22.41 14.20
CA ASP A 535 -30.98 -22.67 14.87
C ASP A 535 -32.14 -22.14 14.00
N SER A 536 -32.97 -23.06 13.48
CA SER A 536 -34.06 -22.70 12.57
C SER A 536 -35.12 -21.81 13.25
N TYR A 537 -35.41 -22.03 14.53
CA TYR A 537 -36.40 -21.23 15.24
C TYR A 537 -35.92 -19.79 15.42
N VAL A 538 -34.65 -19.61 15.82
CA VAL A 538 -34.05 -18.28 15.98
C VAL A 538 -33.96 -17.55 14.64
N LEU A 539 -33.47 -18.22 13.59
CA LEU A 539 -33.41 -17.64 12.24
C LEU A 539 -34.79 -17.20 11.75
N MET A 540 -35.78 -18.09 11.83
CA MET A 540 -37.14 -17.82 11.37
C MET A 540 -37.78 -16.66 12.14
N SER A 541 -37.56 -16.59 13.46
CA SER A 541 -38.02 -15.48 14.30
C SER A 541 -37.40 -14.15 13.88
N TRP A 542 -36.06 -14.14 13.71
CA TRP A 542 -35.32 -12.96 13.26
C TRP A 542 -35.82 -12.47 11.89
N VAL A 543 -35.99 -13.38 10.92
CA VAL A 543 -36.46 -13.02 9.57
C VAL A 543 -37.88 -12.45 9.61
N LYS A 544 -38.81 -13.06 10.37
CA LYS A 544 -40.18 -12.54 10.51
C LYS A 544 -40.18 -11.12 11.07
N GLN A 545 -39.38 -10.87 12.11
CA GLN A 545 -39.29 -9.56 12.73
C GLN A 545 -38.64 -8.52 11.80
N ALA A 546 -37.51 -8.85 11.17
CA ALA A 546 -36.83 -7.98 10.22
C ALA A 546 -37.74 -7.57 9.06
N ARG A 547 -38.46 -8.53 8.46
CA ARG A 547 -39.41 -8.28 7.37
C ARG A 547 -40.56 -7.37 7.82
N GLN A 548 -41.09 -7.57 9.02
CA GLN A 548 -42.15 -6.72 9.56
C GLN A 548 -41.67 -5.28 9.75
N LEU A 549 -40.48 -5.10 10.32
CA LEU A 549 -39.87 -3.78 10.55
C LEU A 549 -39.56 -3.06 9.23
N LEU A 550 -38.94 -3.76 8.27
CA LEU A 550 -38.60 -3.22 6.96
C LEU A 550 -39.83 -2.84 6.15
N LYS A 551 -40.88 -3.67 6.15
CA LYS A 551 -42.16 -3.34 5.50
C LYS A 551 -42.79 -2.10 6.12
N SER A 552 -42.76 -1.99 7.45
CA SER A 552 -43.30 -0.81 8.15
C SER A 552 -42.47 0.45 7.87
N ALA A 553 -41.19 0.31 7.52
CA ALA A 553 -40.30 1.39 7.12
C ALA A 553 -40.26 1.65 5.60
N GLY A 554 -41.15 1.02 4.81
CA GLY A 554 -41.23 1.18 3.36
C GLY A 554 -40.06 0.59 2.57
N ARG A 555 -39.36 -0.41 3.10
CA ARG A 555 -38.17 -1.02 2.48
C ARG A 555 -38.35 -2.54 2.34
N GLY A 556 -39.55 -2.96 1.97
CA GLY A 556 -39.95 -4.36 1.99
C GLY A 556 -39.19 -5.21 0.96
N GLU A 557 -39.16 -4.75 -0.30
CA GLU A 557 -38.58 -5.53 -1.39
C GLU A 557 -37.04 -5.60 -1.28
N ILE A 558 -36.40 -4.44 -1.10
CA ILE A 558 -34.94 -4.37 -0.91
C ILE A 558 -34.48 -5.05 0.39
N GLY A 559 -35.35 -5.01 1.41
CA GLY A 559 -35.19 -5.74 2.66
C GLY A 559 -35.13 -7.24 2.44
N ASP A 560 -36.12 -7.81 1.74
CA ASP A 560 -36.16 -9.23 1.38
C ASP A 560 -34.94 -9.62 0.54
N ASN A 561 -34.51 -8.77 -0.40
CA ASN A 561 -33.30 -8.99 -1.20
C ASN A 561 -32.04 -9.06 -0.33
N THR A 562 -31.87 -8.13 0.60
CA THR A 562 -30.70 -8.10 1.50
C THR A 562 -30.71 -9.30 2.46
N ILE A 563 -31.89 -9.70 2.95
CA ILE A 563 -32.06 -10.93 3.74
C ILE A 563 -31.63 -12.16 2.91
N GLY A 564 -32.02 -12.24 1.64
CA GLY A 564 -31.55 -13.29 0.73
C GLY A 564 -30.02 -13.38 0.66
N MET A 565 -29.33 -12.24 0.52
CA MET A 565 -27.86 -12.19 0.45
C MET A 565 -27.17 -12.69 1.73
N ILE A 566 -27.78 -12.48 2.92
CA ILE A 566 -27.19 -13.02 4.15
C ILE A 566 -27.44 -14.53 4.28
N LEU A 567 -28.59 -15.05 3.82
CA LEU A 567 -28.86 -16.49 3.82
C LEU A 567 -27.84 -17.29 3.00
N SER A 568 -27.24 -16.69 1.96
CA SER A 568 -26.17 -17.33 1.19
C SER A 568 -24.86 -17.52 1.97
N ALA A 569 -24.71 -16.89 3.13
CA ALA A 569 -23.53 -17.03 3.99
C ALA A 569 -23.50 -18.36 4.77
N ALA A 570 -24.56 -19.17 4.68
CA ALA A 570 -24.60 -20.48 5.30
C ALA A 570 -23.44 -21.36 4.82
N LYS A 571 -22.62 -21.86 5.75
CA LYS A 571 -21.47 -22.70 5.43
C LYS A 571 -21.94 -24.05 4.87
N ARG A 572 -21.32 -24.51 3.79
CA ARG A 572 -21.47 -25.89 3.33
C ARG A 572 -20.69 -26.84 4.24
N LYS A 573 -21.36 -27.89 4.71
CA LYS A 573 -20.73 -29.01 5.43
C LYS A 573 -20.41 -30.13 4.45
N ILE A 574 -19.33 -30.88 4.72
CA ILE A 574 -18.87 -31.97 3.86
C ILE A 574 -19.92 -33.09 3.92
N ASN A 575 -20.30 -33.63 2.75
CA ASN A 575 -21.31 -34.70 2.60
C ASN A 575 -22.73 -34.33 3.07
N GLU A 576 -23.03 -33.05 3.21
CA GLU A 576 -24.38 -32.56 3.47
C GLU A 576 -24.88 -31.74 2.27
N THR A 577 -26.15 -31.90 1.94
CA THR A 577 -26.85 -31.10 0.93
C THR A 577 -26.91 -29.63 1.37
N TRP A 578 -26.70 -28.70 0.44
CA TRP A 578 -26.72 -27.26 0.73
C TRP A 578 -27.82 -26.55 -0.08
N PRO A 579 -28.54 -25.55 0.48
CA PRO A 579 -28.33 -24.98 1.81
C PRO A 579 -28.94 -25.82 2.94
N PRO A 580 -28.54 -25.60 4.20
CA PRO A 580 -29.11 -26.30 5.36
C PRO A 580 -30.64 -26.10 5.45
N GLU A 581 -31.34 -27.07 6.04
CA GLU A 581 -32.81 -27.08 6.18
C GLU A 581 -33.38 -25.76 6.72
N ALA A 582 -32.72 -25.16 7.72
CA ALA A 582 -33.12 -23.86 8.29
C ALA A 582 -33.22 -22.73 7.24
N ILE A 583 -32.35 -22.73 6.23
CA ILE A 583 -32.39 -21.77 5.11
C ILE A 583 -33.54 -22.12 4.16
N CYS A 584 -33.71 -23.41 3.86
CA CYS A 584 -34.79 -23.90 3.00
C CYS A 584 -36.16 -23.50 3.55
N GLU A 585 -36.37 -23.69 4.87
CA GLU A 585 -37.60 -23.30 5.56
C GLU A 585 -37.90 -21.81 5.40
N VAL A 586 -36.89 -20.94 5.50
CA VAL A 586 -37.06 -19.50 5.31
C VAL A 586 -37.46 -19.15 3.88
N ILE A 587 -36.79 -19.71 2.87
CA ILE A 587 -37.08 -19.42 1.46
C ILE A 587 -38.51 -19.87 1.10
N GLU A 588 -38.91 -21.07 1.53
CA GLU A 588 -40.27 -21.59 1.28
C GLU A 588 -41.34 -20.81 2.04
N PHE A 589 -41.05 -20.39 3.28
CA PHE A 589 -41.96 -19.58 4.07
C PHE A 589 -42.13 -18.17 3.47
N ALA A 590 -41.04 -17.54 3.04
CA ALA A 590 -41.04 -16.14 2.64
C ALA A 590 -41.77 -15.90 1.31
N ARG A 591 -41.68 -16.85 0.37
CA ARG A 591 -42.31 -16.80 -0.98
C ARG A 591 -42.04 -15.50 -1.72
N SER A 592 -40.85 -14.93 -1.54
CA SER A 592 -40.47 -13.62 -2.04
C SER A 592 -39.44 -13.72 -3.15
N ARG A 593 -39.77 -13.19 -4.34
CA ARG A 593 -38.84 -13.21 -5.48
C ARG A 593 -37.59 -12.39 -5.20
N ALA A 594 -37.74 -11.27 -4.49
CA ALA A 594 -36.61 -10.42 -4.11
C ALA A 594 -35.62 -11.17 -3.21
N MET A 595 -36.12 -11.97 -2.25
CA MET A 595 -35.30 -12.81 -1.37
C MET A 595 -34.60 -13.93 -2.14
N GLU A 596 -35.29 -14.62 -3.05
CA GLU A 596 -34.69 -15.62 -3.93
C GLU A 596 -33.54 -15.01 -4.77
N SER A 597 -33.78 -13.86 -5.40
CA SER A 597 -32.75 -13.15 -6.17
C SER A 597 -31.59 -12.66 -5.30
N GLY A 598 -31.87 -12.22 -4.07
CA GLY A 598 -30.84 -11.84 -3.11
C GLY A 598 -29.94 -13.01 -2.73
N PHE A 599 -30.53 -14.18 -2.50
CA PHE A 599 -29.81 -15.42 -2.24
C PHE A 599 -28.90 -15.81 -3.40
N GLU A 600 -29.40 -15.76 -4.63
CA GLU A 600 -28.63 -16.03 -5.85
C GLU A 600 -27.43 -15.07 -6.00
N VAL A 601 -27.67 -13.76 -5.88
CA VAL A 601 -26.61 -12.73 -5.94
C VAL A 601 -25.59 -12.91 -4.82
N GLY A 602 -26.07 -13.22 -3.61
CA GLY A 602 -25.21 -13.49 -2.47
C GLY A 602 -24.29 -14.68 -2.69
N VAL A 603 -24.76 -15.77 -3.32
CA VAL A 603 -23.92 -16.94 -3.67
C VAL A 603 -22.85 -16.55 -4.67
N TYR A 604 -23.22 -15.76 -5.68
CA TYR A 604 -22.28 -15.29 -6.70
C TYR A 604 -21.18 -14.41 -6.11
N ASN A 605 -21.55 -13.40 -5.31
CA ASN A 605 -20.60 -12.44 -4.72
C ASN A 605 -19.61 -13.13 -3.76
N ARG A 606 -20.05 -14.17 -3.05
CA ARG A 606 -19.20 -14.93 -2.11
C ARG A 606 -18.18 -15.83 -2.78
N ARG A 607 -18.25 -16.03 -4.11
CA ARG A 607 -17.20 -16.73 -4.87
C ARG A 607 -15.87 -15.97 -4.86
N GLY A 608 -15.93 -14.64 -4.81
CA GLY A 608 -14.74 -13.79 -4.89
C GLY A 608 -13.99 -13.91 -6.22
N VAL A 609 -12.73 -13.47 -6.22
CA VAL A 609 -11.85 -13.49 -7.40
C VAL A 609 -11.29 -14.89 -7.61
N THR A 610 -11.45 -15.43 -8.82
CA THR A 610 -10.85 -16.72 -9.23
C THR A 610 -9.66 -16.51 -10.15
N VAL A 611 -8.60 -17.28 -9.95
CA VAL A 611 -7.40 -17.30 -10.81
C VAL A 611 -7.37 -18.65 -11.55
N ARG A 612 -6.94 -18.63 -12.81
CA ARG A 612 -6.84 -19.80 -13.69
C ARG A 612 -5.68 -19.64 -14.67
N MET A 613 -5.11 -20.73 -15.15
CA MET A 613 -4.07 -20.71 -16.20
C MET A 613 -4.71 -20.40 -17.56
N PRO A 614 -3.94 -19.88 -18.54
CA PRO A 614 -4.49 -19.43 -19.82
C PRO A 614 -5.36 -20.44 -20.59
N HIS A 615 -5.14 -21.74 -20.39
CA HIS A 615 -5.81 -22.83 -21.12
C HIS A 615 -6.78 -23.65 -20.25
N ASP A 616 -7.07 -23.24 -19.01
CA ASP A 616 -7.90 -24.02 -18.08
C ASP A 616 -9.41 -23.98 -18.42
N GLY A 617 -9.83 -23.00 -19.22
CA GLY A 617 -11.24 -22.79 -19.60
C GLY A 617 -12.20 -22.70 -18.41
N GLY A 618 -13.46 -23.10 -18.63
CA GLY A 618 -14.53 -23.06 -17.64
C GLY A 618 -14.59 -24.27 -16.69
N GLY A 619 -13.47 -24.94 -16.43
CA GLY A 619 -13.44 -26.16 -15.62
C GLY A 619 -13.94 -25.94 -14.18
N GLN A 620 -13.54 -24.84 -13.54
CA GLN A 620 -13.93 -24.51 -12.17
C GLN A 620 -15.45 -24.28 -12.06
N GLU A 621 -16.02 -23.56 -13.02
CA GLU A 621 -17.44 -23.25 -13.11
C GLU A 621 -18.27 -24.52 -13.28
N ARG A 622 -17.83 -25.47 -14.13
CA ARG A 622 -18.54 -26.75 -14.33
C ARG A 622 -18.63 -27.58 -13.04
N ILE A 623 -17.59 -27.56 -12.20
CA ILE A 623 -17.64 -28.21 -10.88
C ILE A 623 -18.75 -27.59 -10.02
N LEU A 624 -18.94 -26.26 -10.09
CA LEU A 624 -20.02 -25.58 -9.39
C LEU A 624 -21.39 -25.90 -9.99
N VAL A 625 -21.51 -25.96 -11.32
CA VAL A 625 -22.75 -26.37 -12.00
C VAL A 625 -23.22 -27.73 -11.49
N GLU A 626 -22.34 -28.72 -11.52
CA GLU A 626 -22.68 -30.08 -11.11
C GLU A 626 -23.07 -30.13 -9.63
N ARG A 627 -22.32 -29.40 -8.80
CA ARG A 627 -22.59 -29.30 -7.37
C ARG A 627 -23.99 -28.74 -7.08
N TYR A 628 -24.30 -27.56 -7.64
CA TYR A 628 -25.60 -26.93 -7.39
C TYR A 628 -26.77 -27.68 -8.01
N LYS A 629 -26.57 -28.40 -9.12
CA LYS A 629 -27.59 -29.31 -9.66
C LYS A 629 -27.86 -30.49 -8.74
N GLN A 630 -26.81 -31.12 -8.21
CA GLN A 630 -26.98 -32.21 -7.26
C GLN A 630 -27.76 -31.75 -6.02
N ASP A 631 -27.39 -30.61 -5.43
CA ASP A 631 -28.13 -30.08 -4.29
C ASP A 631 -29.58 -29.71 -4.65
N ALA A 632 -29.81 -29.17 -5.85
CA ALA A 632 -31.16 -28.86 -6.32
C ALA A 632 -32.01 -30.13 -6.40
N ASP A 633 -31.46 -31.23 -6.92
CA ASP A 633 -32.16 -32.49 -7.09
C ASP A 633 -32.47 -33.17 -5.75
N ASP A 634 -31.53 -33.13 -4.80
CA ASP A 634 -31.73 -33.63 -3.43
C ASP A 634 -32.89 -32.88 -2.72
N LEU A 635 -33.00 -31.57 -2.93
CA LEU A 635 -33.97 -30.71 -2.25
C LEU A 635 -35.31 -30.58 -2.98
N ARG A 636 -35.40 -30.96 -4.27
CA ARG A 636 -36.51 -30.58 -5.18
C ARG A 636 -37.90 -30.95 -4.69
N PHE A 637 -38.04 -32.09 -4.00
CA PHE A 637 -39.33 -32.63 -3.58
C PHE A 637 -39.84 -32.02 -2.26
N GLU A 638 -38.94 -31.57 -1.40
CA GLU A 638 -39.27 -30.99 -0.09
C GLU A 638 -39.24 -29.45 -0.14
N TRP A 639 -38.31 -28.88 -0.91
CA TRP A 639 -38.00 -27.44 -0.97
C TRP A 639 -37.93 -26.93 -2.42
N PRO A 640 -39.06 -26.92 -3.15
CA PRO A 640 -39.09 -26.63 -4.59
C PRO A 640 -38.62 -25.23 -5.01
N ARG A 641 -38.83 -24.20 -4.19
CA ARG A 641 -38.32 -22.83 -4.45
C ARG A 641 -36.82 -22.76 -4.24
N THR A 642 -36.32 -23.39 -3.20
CA THR A 642 -34.87 -23.46 -2.93
C THR A 642 -34.16 -24.19 -4.07
N ALA A 643 -34.67 -25.35 -4.49
CA ALA A 643 -34.16 -26.07 -5.65
C ALA A 643 -34.18 -25.22 -6.93
N ALA A 644 -35.24 -24.44 -7.16
CA ALA A 644 -35.29 -23.53 -8.30
C ALA A 644 -34.25 -22.41 -8.24
N CYS A 645 -33.86 -21.93 -7.05
CA CYS A 645 -32.74 -20.98 -6.89
C CYS A 645 -31.41 -21.63 -7.26
N LEU A 646 -31.17 -22.86 -6.78
CA LEU A 646 -29.96 -23.63 -7.09
C LEU A 646 -29.85 -23.94 -8.58
N ASP A 647 -30.95 -24.27 -9.26
CA ASP A 647 -31.00 -24.44 -10.72
C ASP A 647 -30.56 -23.16 -11.44
N ARG A 648 -31.02 -21.98 -10.99
CA ARG A 648 -30.63 -20.69 -11.59
C ARG A 648 -29.16 -20.35 -11.34
N ILE A 649 -28.65 -20.64 -10.15
CA ILE A 649 -27.23 -20.50 -9.83
C ILE A 649 -26.39 -21.40 -10.75
N ALA A 650 -26.80 -22.65 -10.96
CA ALA A 650 -26.14 -23.58 -11.87
C ALA A 650 -26.17 -23.06 -13.32
N ILE A 651 -27.28 -22.49 -13.79
CA ILE A 651 -27.37 -21.88 -15.13
C ILE A 651 -26.39 -20.71 -15.26
N SER A 652 -26.27 -19.84 -14.25
CA SER A 652 -25.33 -18.72 -14.25
C SER A 652 -23.88 -19.22 -14.36
N TYR A 653 -23.50 -20.23 -13.57
CA TYR A 653 -22.15 -20.80 -13.68
C TYR A 653 -21.92 -21.53 -15.00
N GLN A 654 -22.96 -22.11 -15.61
CA GLN A 654 -22.83 -22.73 -16.93
C GLN A 654 -22.51 -21.69 -18.01
N GLN A 655 -23.12 -20.50 -17.94
CA GLN A 655 -22.81 -19.39 -18.83
C GLN A 655 -21.39 -18.87 -18.62
N ASP A 656 -20.97 -18.75 -17.36
CA ASP A 656 -19.60 -18.38 -17.03
C ASP A 656 -18.61 -19.41 -17.59
N ALA A 657 -18.87 -20.72 -17.44
CA ALA A 657 -18.02 -21.78 -17.96
C ALA A 657 -17.79 -21.63 -19.47
N ILE A 658 -18.87 -21.42 -20.24
CA ILE A 658 -18.81 -21.25 -21.69
C ILE A 658 -17.99 -20.02 -22.07
N ARG A 659 -18.18 -18.91 -21.35
CA ARG A 659 -17.40 -17.69 -21.58
C ARG A 659 -15.90 -17.92 -21.35
N GLU A 660 -15.56 -18.65 -20.29
CA GLU A 660 -14.16 -18.97 -19.98
C GLU A 660 -13.56 -19.96 -20.99
N ASP A 661 -14.33 -20.93 -21.50
CA ASP A 661 -13.86 -21.80 -22.58
C ASP A 661 -13.57 -21.00 -23.84
N HIS A 662 -14.48 -20.09 -24.24
CA HIS A 662 -14.22 -19.22 -25.38
C HIS A 662 -12.97 -18.36 -25.20
N SER A 663 -12.69 -17.94 -23.96
CA SER A 663 -11.46 -17.21 -23.64
C SER A 663 -10.22 -18.09 -23.73
N ALA A 664 -10.29 -19.35 -23.30
CA ALA A 664 -9.19 -20.30 -23.35
C ALA A 664 -8.92 -20.79 -24.78
N ASP A 665 -9.98 -21.11 -25.53
CA ASP A 665 -9.90 -21.52 -26.94
C ASP A 665 -9.26 -20.41 -27.77
N GLN A 666 -9.58 -19.13 -27.52
CA GLN A 666 -8.90 -17.99 -28.17
C GLN A 666 -7.39 -17.92 -27.85
N GLY A 667 -6.95 -18.50 -26.74
CA GLY A 667 -5.55 -18.68 -26.38
C GLY A 667 -4.88 -19.90 -27.02
N ASP A 668 -5.63 -20.91 -27.46
CA ASP A 668 -5.10 -22.12 -28.14
C ASP A 668 -4.81 -21.88 -29.63
N TRP A 669 -5.35 -20.82 -30.22
CA TRP A 669 -5.06 -20.39 -31.61
C TRP A 669 -3.89 -19.40 -31.72
N LEU A 670 -3.19 -19.11 -30.61
CA LEU A 670 -1.98 -18.27 -30.53
C LEU A 670 -0.76 -19.13 -30.17
#